data_AF-A0A453CH94-F1
#
_entry.id   AF-A0A453CH94-F1
#
_cell.length_a   1.000
_cell.length_b   1.000
_cell.length_c   1.000
_cell.angle_alpha   90.00
_cell.angle_beta   90.00
_cell.angle_gamma   90.00
#
_symmetry.space_group_name_H-M   'P 1'
#
loop_
_entity.id
_entity.type
_entity.pdbx_description
1 polymer ?
#
loop_
_entity_poly.entity_id
_entity_poly.type
_entity_poly.pdbx_seq_one_letter_code
_entity_poly.pdbx_strand_id
1 'polypeptide(L)'
;MGISGKSTLFQGTHQWALESFAAVAKYPSAQIATQDVFRSGAIKSATDFQIYEEVAGLPGLDFAYTDTTSVYHTKNDKMELLQPGSLQHSGENMLAFLLHAASSPKFMKDAHQAKQDSTEQKKAIFFDILGKYMVVYPQRLATMFHNSIIFQSLLIWGTSLLMGGRPGLVSFGISCLSIILTLIFSIFLPVVVAFALPHICPFPVPFVGNPWLVIGLFGSPALLGAFIGQHFGFILLKRHIQEVHSRTKPGLTGNTMDYIVGLEAERWIFKSGFVQWLIVLILGTYLKVGASYIALIWLVSPAFAYGLMEATLTPVRSPKQLKVFTLVLALAVPVMSSAGLFIRLVDVMVGSIVRADRNPGGLPDWLGNVVVAVAIAIVVSFTFVYLLSYVHISGAKKTLLSVLCAFFGLALVLVSSGIVTAFTEDIARSVNVVHVVDTTRMNDGNTEPLSYVSLFSNMPGKLTQELMDLRGEEFSCGRNMTTDFVTFTVKYGCRSYKGSNAGWSKSEVPVLHVESDSAADDARKTVVSVDTKSSTRWSLAINMQEIDDFTIQVESDKLVQLGGKSEVDGWHTIQFAGGKNAPTKFQLTLVWSSNATQASPKEANAEDPPLLVKLRTDVNRATPMVETVLEKLPRWCAAFGKSTSPYTLAFLTALPVNI
;
A
#
# COMPACT_ATOMS: atom_id res chain seq x y z
N MET A 1 -6.23 0.56 -5.40
CA MET A 1 -7.19 0.67 -6.53
C MET A 1 -6.45 0.48 -7.84
N GLY A 2 -7.18 0.01 -8.84
CA GLY A 2 -6.76 -0.17 -10.21
C GLY A 2 -7.85 0.29 -11.19
N ILE A 3 -7.68 -0.01 -12.46
CA ILE A 3 -8.55 0.49 -13.54
C ILE A 3 -9.43 -0.61 -14.15
N SER A 4 -9.13 -1.89 -13.88
CA SER A 4 -9.77 -3.03 -14.53
C SER A 4 -9.90 -4.26 -13.63
N GLY A 5 -10.27 -5.40 -14.22
CA GLY A 5 -10.55 -6.64 -13.52
C GLY A 5 -11.96 -6.68 -12.94
N LYS A 6 -12.13 -7.47 -11.88
CA LYS A 6 -13.40 -7.58 -11.15
C LYS A 6 -13.61 -6.38 -10.24
N SER A 7 -14.73 -5.68 -10.41
CA SER A 7 -15.18 -4.66 -9.46
C SER A 7 -15.45 -5.33 -8.11
N THR A 8 -14.62 -5.03 -7.12
CA THR A 8 -14.55 -5.74 -5.84
C THR A 8 -15.09 -4.87 -4.73
N LEU A 9 -16.02 -5.41 -3.94
CA LEU A 9 -16.49 -4.80 -2.71
C LEU A 9 -15.35 -4.78 -1.69
N PHE A 10 -14.87 -3.58 -1.36
CA PHE A 10 -13.74 -3.40 -0.45
C PHE A 10 -14.09 -2.61 0.80
N GLN A 11 -15.24 -1.93 0.83
CA GLN A 11 -15.88 -1.44 2.06
C GLN A 11 -17.38 -1.69 1.98
N GLY A 12 -18.00 -2.01 3.10
CA GLY A 12 -19.43 -2.23 3.17
C GLY A 12 -19.93 -2.10 4.59
N THR A 13 -21.09 -1.48 4.74
CA THR A 13 -21.74 -1.30 6.03
C THR A 13 -23.10 -1.97 6.06
N HIS A 14 -23.55 -2.29 7.27
CA HIS A 14 -24.86 -2.85 7.57
C HIS A 14 -25.11 -4.22 6.93
N GLN A 15 -25.31 -5.21 7.78
CA GLN A 15 -25.41 -6.61 7.38
C GLN A 15 -26.47 -6.86 6.28
N TRP A 16 -27.63 -6.22 6.37
CA TRP A 16 -28.72 -6.42 5.41
C TRP A 16 -28.36 -5.98 3.98
N ALA A 17 -27.54 -4.93 3.81
CA ALA A 17 -27.13 -4.45 2.48
C ALA A 17 -26.14 -5.44 1.84
N LEU A 18 -25.21 -5.95 2.65
CA LEU A 18 -24.26 -6.99 2.26
C LEU A 18 -24.97 -8.30 1.89
N GLU A 19 -25.94 -8.73 2.69
CA GLU A 19 -26.76 -9.92 2.41
C GLU A 19 -27.60 -9.76 1.14
N SER A 20 -28.20 -8.59 0.94
CA SER A 20 -28.98 -8.28 -0.26
C SER A 20 -28.11 -8.36 -1.52
N PHE A 21 -26.90 -7.81 -1.48
CA PHE A 21 -25.94 -7.93 -2.59
C PHE A 21 -25.50 -9.39 -2.80
N ALA A 22 -25.13 -10.09 -1.73
CA ALA A 22 -24.70 -11.49 -1.79
C ALA A 22 -25.77 -12.43 -2.36
N ALA A 23 -27.05 -12.15 -2.12
CA ALA A 23 -28.16 -12.98 -2.57
C ALA A 23 -28.39 -12.94 -4.09
N VAL A 24 -28.01 -11.85 -4.76
CA VAL A 24 -28.37 -11.61 -6.17
C VAL A 24 -27.20 -11.30 -7.09
N ALA A 25 -26.01 -11.01 -6.56
CA ALA A 25 -24.81 -10.78 -7.36
C ALA A 25 -24.49 -12.02 -8.21
N LYS A 26 -24.44 -11.83 -9.54
CA LYS A 26 -24.16 -12.91 -10.50
C LYS A 26 -22.71 -13.38 -10.45
N TYR A 27 -21.79 -12.45 -10.24
CA TYR A 27 -20.34 -12.65 -10.21
C TYR A 27 -19.75 -11.93 -9.00
N PRO A 28 -20.02 -12.37 -7.76
CA PRO A 28 -19.57 -11.64 -6.58
C PRO A 28 -18.04 -11.53 -6.54
N SER A 29 -17.54 -10.38 -6.07
CA SER A 29 -16.12 -10.17 -5.76
C SER A 29 -16.08 -9.28 -4.52
N ALA A 30 -15.61 -9.79 -3.40
CA ALA A 30 -15.72 -9.10 -2.11
C ALA A 30 -14.63 -9.58 -1.14
N GLN A 31 -13.95 -8.67 -0.45
CA GLN A 31 -12.89 -9.03 0.49
C GLN A 31 -12.86 -8.07 1.69
N ILE A 32 -13.34 -8.53 2.85
CA ILE A 32 -13.28 -7.73 4.09
C ILE A 32 -11.85 -7.39 4.53
N ALA A 33 -10.85 -8.20 4.13
CA ALA A 33 -9.45 -7.91 4.41
C ALA A 33 -9.01 -6.55 3.86
N THR A 34 -9.55 -6.13 2.70
CA THR A 34 -9.28 -4.81 2.14
C THR A 34 -9.91 -3.71 2.99
N GLN A 35 -11.11 -3.93 3.54
CA GLN A 35 -11.76 -3.01 4.47
C GLN A 35 -10.93 -2.83 5.76
N ASP A 36 -10.43 -3.92 6.33
CA ASP A 36 -9.60 -3.87 7.55
C ASP A 36 -8.32 -3.06 7.30
N VAL A 37 -7.67 -3.27 6.15
CA VAL A 37 -6.47 -2.50 5.75
C VAL A 37 -6.81 -1.02 5.53
N PHE A 38 -7.93 -0.71 4.86
CA PHE A 38 -8.36 0.67 4.63
C PHE A 38 -8.65 1.39 5.95
N ARG A 39 -9.42 0.77 6.85
CA ARG A 39 -9.77 1.31 8.17
C ARG A 39 -8.59 1.44 9.13
N SER A 40 -7.54 0.64 8.94
CA SER A 40 -6.30 0.78 9.72
C SER A 40 -5.53 2.09 9.45
N GLY A 41 -5.87 2.81 8.37
CA GLY A 41 -5.12 3.98 7.90
C GLY A 41 -3.82 3.64 7.16
N ALA A 42 -3.52 2.35 6.96
CA ALA A 42 -2.38 1.91 6.16
C ALA A 42 -2.48 2.36 4.70
N ILE A 43 -3.71 2.43 4.16
CA ILE A 43 -4.00 3.06 2.88
C ILE A 43 -4.46 4.50 3.16
N LYS A 44 -3.61 5.47 2.83
CA LYS A 44 -3.95 6.90 2.89
C LYS A 44 -4.73 7.32 1.64
N SER A 45 -5.97 6.84 1.53
CA SER A 45 -6.91 7.17 0.47
C SER A 45 -8.28 7.45 1.08
N ALA A 46 -9.09 8.22 0.36
CA ALA A 46 -10.48 8.48 0.67
C ALA A 46 -11.35 8.14 -0.54
N THR A 47 -12.62 7.90 -0.30
CA THR A 47 -13.67 7.79 -1.33
C THR A 47 -14.89 8.56 -0.84
N ASP A 48 -15.78 8.93 -1.76
CA ASP A 48 -17.02 9.62 -1.39
C ASP A 48 -17.87 8.81 -0.39
N PHE A 49 -17.66 7.49 -0.34
CA PHE A 49 -18.26 6.59 0.64
C PHE A 49 -18.05 7.05 2.08
N GLN A 50 -16.87 7.58 2.42
CA GLN A 50 -16.59 8.09 3.78
C GLN A 50 -17.50 9.25 4.16
N ILE A 51 -17.84 10.13 3.21
CA ILE A 51 -18.77 11.23 3.48
C ILE A 51 -20.18 10.68 3.77
N TYR A 52 -20.64 9.70 2.98
CA TYR A 52 -21.94 9.07 3.20
C TYR A 52 -21.99 8.28 4.52
N GLU A 53 -20.95 7.52 4.85
CA GLU A 53 -20.88 6.71 6.08
C GLU A 53 -20.65 7.57 7.32
N GLU A 54 -19.57 8.35 7.35
CA GLU A 54 -19.07 9.01 8.57
C GLU A 54 -19.81 10.32 8.87
N VAL A 55 -20.18 11.09 7.84
CA VAL A 55 -20.87 12.38 8.02
C VAL A 55 -22.38 12.19 8.00
N ALA A 56 -22.92 11.46 7.03
CA ALA A 56 -24.36 11.28 6.87
C ALA A 56 -24.93 10.05 7.61
N GLY A 57 -24.07 9.15 8.11
CA GLY A 57 -24.51 7.94 8.83
C GLY A 57 -25.27 6.96 7.95
N LEU A 58 -25.06 6.98 6.63
CA LEU A 58 -25.82 6.20 5.66
C LEU A 58 -25.19 4.81 5.41
N PRO A 59 -26.02 3.77 5.23
CA PRO A 59 -25.55 2.47 4.77
C PRO A 59 -25.05 2.55 3.34
N GLY A 60 -24.06 1.74 2.99
CA GLY A 60 -23.62 1.63 1.60
C GLY A 60 -22.54 0.58 1.38
N LEU A 61 -22.24 0.38 0.11
CA LEU A 61 -21.30 -0.60 -0.42
C LEU A 61 -20.35 0.13 -1.37
N ASP A 62 -19.04 0.02 -1.11
CA ASP A 62 -17.99 0.68 -1.87
C ASP A 62 -17.21 -0.34 -2.70
N PHE A 63 -17.19 -0.12 -4.01
CA PHE A 63 -16.64 -1.04 -4.99
C PHE A 63 -15.51 -0.38 -5.77
N ALA A 64 -14.43 -1.13 -5.99
CA ALA A 64 -13.33 -0.66 -6.81
C ALA A 64 -12.72 -1.77 -7.65
N TYR A 65 -12.15 -1.37 -8.77
CA TYR A 65 -11.25 -2.23 -9.53
C TYR A 65 -9.93 -2.40 -8.80
N THR A 66 -9.35 -3.60 -8.87
CA THR A 66 -8.11 -3.96 -8.17
C THR A 66 -6.97 -4.32 -9.11
N ASP A 67 -7.24 -4.47 -10.40
CA ASP A 67 -6.27 -4.96 -11.37
C ASP A 67 -5.70 -3.77 -12.16
N THR A 68 -4.49 -3.95 -12.68
CA THR A 68 -3.75 -2.88 -13.39
C THR A 68 -3.59 -1.60 -12.54
N THR A 69 -3.24 -1.80 -11.25
CA THR A 69 -3.02 -0.74 -10.25
C THR A 69 -1.88 0.23 -10.57
N SER A 70 -0.92 -0.19 -11.40
CA SER A 70 0.20 0.64 -11.85
C SER A 70 -0.23 1.77 -12.79
N VAL A 71 -1.30 1.58 -13.57
CA VAL A 71 -1.82 2.55 -14.56
C VAL A 71 -2.74 3.59 -13.93
N TYR A 72 -3.42 3.24 -12.83
CA TYR A 72 -4.29 4.16 -12.07
C TYR A 72 -3.58 5.49 -11.74
N HIS A 73 -4.28 6.63 -11.87
CA HIS A 73 -3.70 7.97 -11.64
C HIS A 73 -2.45 8.27 -12.52
N THR A 74 -2.48 7.80 -13.76
CA THR A 74 -1.49 8.16 -14.79
C THR A 74 -2.22 8.58 -16.07
N LYS A 75 -1.50 9.17 -17.03
CA LYS A 75 -2.05 9.49 -18.36
C LYS A 75 -2.57 8.26 -19.13
N ASN A 76 -2.11 7.07 -18.76
CA ASN A 76 -2.52 5.81 -19.40
C ASN A 76 -3.80 5.22 -18.81
N ASP A 77 -4.43 5.87 -17.83
CA ASP A 77 -5.76 5.50 -17.34
C ASP A 77 -6.82 5.79 -18.43
N LYS A 78 -6.91 4.87 -19.39
CA LYS A 78 -7.66 4.98 -20.65
C LYS A 78 -8.48 3.73 -20.89
N MET A 79 -9.55 3.88 -21.66
CA MET A 79 -10.45 2.79 -22.07
C MET A 79 -9.73 1.65 -22.80
N GLU A 80 -8.64 1.92 -23.50
CA GLU A 80 -7.83 0.93 -24.23
C GLU A 80 -7.18 -0.12 -23.32
N LEU A 81 -6.87 0.26 -22.07
CA LEU A 81 -6.25 -0.64 -21.08
C LEU A 81 -7.28 -1.28 -20.14
N LEU A 82 -8.57 -1.03 -20.37
CA LEU A 82 -9.65 -1.65 -19.63
C LEU A 82 -9.82 -3.10 -20.08
N GLN A 83 -9.70 -4.05 -19.14
CA GLN A 83 -9.89 -5.45 -19.43
C GLN A 83 -11.33 -5.72 -19.93
N PRO A 84 -11.51 -6.46 -21.04
CA PRO A 84 -12.83 -6.89 -21.48
C PRO A 84 -13.59 -7.61 -20.37
N GLY A 85 -14.85 -7.22 -20.18
CA GLY A 85 -15.72 -7.77 -19.13
C GLY A 85 -15.69 -7.02 -17.81
N SER A 86 -14.76 -6.08 -17.56
CA SER A 86 -14.75 -5.29 -16.32
C SER A 86 -16.03 -4.48 -16.11
N LEU A 87 -16.46 -3.72 -17.12
CA LEU A 87 -17.71 -2.96 -17.07
C LEU A 87 -18.93 -3.87 -16.99
N GLN A 88 -18.92 -4.98 -17.73
CA GLN A 88 -20.01 -5.96 -17.71
C GLN A 88 -20.16 -6.57 -16.31
N HIS A 89 -19.08 -6.98 -15.67
CA HIS A 89 -19.08 -7.50 -14.30
C HIS A 89 -19.68 -6.50 -13.30
N SER A 90 -19.31 -5.22 -13.40
CA SER A 90 -19.88 -4.17 -12.55
C SER A 90 -21.38 -4.00 -12.82
N GLY A 91 -21.76 -3.85 -14.10
CA GLY A 91 -23.15 -3.64 -14.52
C GLY A 91 -24.07 -4.81 -14.19
N GLU A 92 -23.66 -6.06 -14.42
CA GLU A 92 -24.47 -7.24 -14.18
C GLU A 92 -24.73 -7.50 -12.69
N ASN A 93 -23.74 -7.24 -11.84
CA ASN A 93 -23.91 -7.31 -10.39
C ASN A 93 -24.77 -6.14 -9.87
N MET A 94 -24.47 -4.92 -10.31
CA MET A 94 -25.17 -3.73 -9.82
C MET A 94 -26.64 -3.72 -10.28
N LEU A 95 -26.92 -4.10 -11.53
CA LEU A 95 -28.29 -4.21 -12.03
C LEU A 95 -29.11 -5.23 -11.23
N ALA A 96 -28.55 -6.41 -10.96
CA ALA A 96 -29.21 -7.44 -10.17
C ALA A 96 -29.51 -6.93 -8.74
N PHE A 97 -28.54 -6.26 -8.12
CA PHE A 97 -28.70 -5.65 -6.80
C PHE A 97 -29.76 -4.55 -6.78
N LEU A 98 -29.73 -3.62 -7.74
CA LEU A 98 -30.69 -2.51 -7.82
C LEU A 98 -32.13 -2.99 -8.06
N LEU A 99 -32.33 -3.97 -8.94
CA LEU A 99 -33.65 -4.57 -9.16
C LEU A 99 -34.17 -5.26 -7.89
N HIS A 100 -33.31 -5.99 -7.17
CA HIS A 100 -33.67 -6.62 -5.90
C HIS A 100 -33.99 -5.58 -4.82
N ALA A 101 -33.15 -4.56 -4.68
CA ALA A 101 -33.33 -3.48 -3.71
C ALA A 101 -34.64 -2.71 -3.95
N ALA A 102 -34.90 -2.32 -5.21
CA ALA A 102 -36.09 -1.56 -5.59
C ALA A 102 -37.39 -2.35 -5.41
N SER A 103 -37.35 -3.67 -5.59
CA SER A 103 -38.53 -4.55 -5.46
C SER A 103 -38.76 -5.05 -4.03
N SER A 104 -37.79 -4.87 -3.12
CA SER A 104 -37.85 -5.43 -1.77
C SER A 104 -38.52 -4.48 -0.78
N PRO A 105 -39.74 -4.78 -0.28
CA PRO A 105 -40.37 -3.99 0.79
C PRO A 105 -39.64 -4.13 2.13
N LYS A 106 -38.76 -5.15 2.24
CA LYS A 106 -37.90 -5.37 3.40
C LYS A 106 -36.70 -4.41 3.39
N PHE A 107 -36.21 -4.03 2.22
CA PHE A 107 -35.04 -3.14 2.07
C PHE A 107 -35.22 -1.80 2.79
N MET A 108 -36.36 -1.13 2.61
CA MET A 108 -36.66 0.12 3.32
C MET A 108 -36.85 -0.06 4.83
N LYS A 109 -37.52 -1.15 5.24
CA LYS A 109 -37.76 -1.43 6.66
C LYS A 109 -36.46 -1.72 7.41
N ASP A 110 -35.61 -2.57 6.82
CA ASP A 110 -34.30 -2.93 7.38
C ASP A 110 -33.36 -1.71 7.37
N ALA A 111 -33.40 -0.86 6.33
CA ALA A 111 -32.65 0.40 6.31
C ALA A 111 -33.11 1.39 7.41
N HIS A 112 -34.40 1.44 7.72
CA HIS A 112 -34.93 2.27 8.81
C HIS A 112 -34.59 1.71 10.20
N GLN A 113 -34.69 0.40 10.41
CA GLN A 113 -34.29 -0.26 11.66
C GLN A 113 -32.77 -0.17 11.90
N ALA A 114 -31.96 -0.24 10.84
CA ALA A 114 -30.52 -0.10 10.90
C ALA A 114 -30.03 1.27 11.44
N LYS A 115 -30.85 2.33 11.36
CA LYS A 115 -30.56 3.61 12.03
C LYS A 115 -30.65 3.51 13.56
N GLN A 116 -31.43 2.57 14.09
CA GLN A 116 -31.67 2.34 15.51
C GLN A 116 -30.78 1.23 16.10
N ASP A 117 -30.18 0.40 15.25
CA ASP A 117 -29.31 -0.69 15.66
C ASP A 117 -27.97 -0.21 16.25
N SER A 118 -27.48 -0.97 17.24
CA SER A 118 -26.19 -0.74 17.87
C SER A 118 -25.04 -0.88 16.86
N THR A 119 -23.92 -0.18 17.09
CA THR A 119 -22.73 -0.22 16.23
C THR A 119 -22.18 -1.65 15.99
N GLU A 120 -22.48 -2.60 16.88
CA GLU A 120 -22.09 -4.00 16.70
C GLU A 120 -22.99 -4.76 15.71
N GLN A 121 -24.29 -4.45 15.62
CA GLN A 121 -25.21 -5.04 14.63
C GLN A 121 -24.93 -4.52 13.20
N LYS A 122 -24.22 -3.40 13.06
CA LYS A 122 -23.82 -2.84 11.76
C LYS A 122 -22.66 -3.58 11.10
N LYS A 123 -21.94 -4.43 11.82
CA LYS A 123 -20.71 -5.09 11.34
C LYS A 123 -20.97 -6.53 10.92
N ALA A 124 -20.57 -6.85 9.68
CA ALA A 124 -20.62 -8.21 9.14
C ALA A 124 -19.27 -8.58 8.54
N ILE A 125 -18.98 -9.88 8.55
CA ILE A 125 -17.86 -10.46 7.81
C ILE A 125 -18.36 -10.82 6.42
N PHE A 126 -17.59 -10.41 5.41
CA PHE A 126 -17.90 -10.72 4.02
C PHE A 126 -16.67 -11.08 3.20
N PHE A 127 -16.79 -12.10 2.35
CA PHE A 127 -15.77 -12.45 1.37
C PHE A 127 -16.37 -13.30 0.25
N ASP A 128 -15.71 -13.35 -0.90
CA ASP A 128 -16.07 -14.27 -1.98
C ASP A 128 -15.19 -15.54 -1.97
N ILE A 129 -15.77 -16.63 -2.48
CA ILE A 129 -15.05 -17.87 -2.79
C ILE A 129 -14.98 -17.99 -4.32
N LEU A 130 -13.76 -17.85 -4.86
CA LEU A 130 -13.43 -17.95 -6.29
C LEU A 130 -14.26 -17.02 -7.21
N GLY A 131 -14.81 -15.95 -6.65
CA GLY A 131 -15.74 -15.04 -7.30
C GLY A 131 -17.03 -15.68 -7.81
N LYS A 132 -17.48 -16.77 -7.17
CA LYS A 132 -18.73 -17.48 -7.50
C LYS A 132 -19.78 -17.37 -6.41
N TYR A 133 -19.35 -17.41 -5.15
CA TYR A 133 -20.25 -17.37 -3.99
C TYR A 133 -19.76 -16.31 -3.03
N MET A 134 -20.66 -15.46 -2.56
CA MET A 134 -20.38 -14.49 -1.51
C MET A 134 -20.87 -15.03 -0.17
N VAL A 135 -19.97 -15.06 0.80
CA VAL A 135 -20.27 -15.43 2.19
C VAL A 135 -20.45 -14.14 2.98
N VAL A 136 -21.57 -14.01 3.69
CA VAL A 136 -21.87 -12.89 4.58
C VAL A 136 -22.42 -13.44 5.89
N TYR A 137 -21.90 -12.98 7.02
CA TYR A 137 -22.44 -13.33 8.33
C TYR A 137 -22.15 -12.24 9.38
N PRO A 138 -22.97 -12.12 10.44
CA PRO A 138 -22.77 -11.12 11.47
C PRO A 138 -21.42 -11.27 12.19
N GLN A 139 -20.78 -10.15 12.54
CA GLN A 139 -19.55 -10.15 13.35
C GLN A 139 -19.74 -10.90 14.68
N ARG A 140 -20.94 -10.83 15.28
CA ARG A 140 -21.25 -11.55 16.52
C ARG A 140 -21.13 -13.07 16.35
N LEU A 141 -21.63 -13.60 15.23
CA LEU A 141 -21.54 -15.03 14.92
C LEU A 141 -20.08 -15.45 14.72
N ALA A 142 -19.29 -14.60 14.05
CA ALA A 142 -17.84 -14.80 13.91
C ALA A 142 -17.16 -14.95 15.27
N THR A 143 -17.39 -13.99 16.17
CA THR A 143 -16.80 -13.98 17.51
C THR A 143 -17.21 -15.21 18.32
N MET A 144 -18.47 -15.66 18.22
CA MET A 144 -18.90 -16.90 18.88
C MET A 144 -18.13 -18.12 18.38
N PHE A 145 -18.02 -18.28 17.05
CA PHE A 145 -17.28 -19.40 16.46
C PHE A 145 -15.80 -19.34 16.79
N HIS A 146 -15.16 -18.16 16.67
CA HIS A 146 -13.75 -18.00 16.98
C HIS A 146 -13.47 -18.34 18.44
N ASN A 147 -14.26 -17.81 19.39
CA ASN A 147 -14.08 -18.10 20.81
C ASN A 147 -14.29 -19.58 21.14
N SER A 148 -15.25 -20.25 20.48
CA SER A 148 -15.46 -21.69 20.64
C SER A 148 -14.24 -22.50 20.18
N ILE A 149 -13.72 -22.20 18.99
CA ILE A 149 -12.53 -22.88 18.45
C ILE A 149 -11.27 -22.56 19.25
N ILE A 150 -11.10 -21.32 19.70
CA ILE A 150 -9.99 -20.92 20.59
C ILE A 150 -10.05 -21.74 21.88
N PHE A 151 -11.20 -21.79 22.54
CA PHE A 151 -11.38 -22.53 23.79
C PHE A 151 -11.08 -24.02 23.61
N GLN A 152 -11.66 -24.66 22.59
CA GLN A 152 -11.39 -26.08 22.27
C GLN A 152 -9.91 -26.32 21.98
N SER A 153 -9.26 -25.44 21.20
CA SER A 153 -7.85 -25.55 20.87
C SER A 153 -6.97 -25.44 22.13
N LEU A 154 -7.27 -24.50 23.03
CA LEU A 154 -6.56 -24.33 24.30
C LEU A 154 -6.75 -25.54 25.22
N LEU A 155 -7.94 -26.14 25.28
CA LEU A 155 -8.18 -27.38 26.03
C LEU A 155 -7.38 -28.56 25.47
N ILE A 156 -7.39 -28.74 24.15
CA ILE A 156 -6.64 -29.81 23.47
C ILE A 156 -5.13 -29.65 23.71
N TRP A 157 -4.61 -28.42 23.57
CA TRP A 157 -3.20 -28.15 23.83
C TRP A 157 -2.85 -28.31 25.31
N GLY A 158 -3.68 -27.80 26.22
CA GLY A 158 -3.48 -27.92 27.66
C GLY A 158 -3.43 -29.39 28.10
N THR A 159 -4.41 -30.19 27.68
CA THR A 159 -4.44 -31.64 27.97
C THR A 159 -3.27 -32.38 27.32
N SER A 160 -2.92 -32.07 26.07
CA SER A 160 -1.77 -32.68 25.39
C SER A 160 -0.44 -32.38 26.09
N LEU A 161 -0.25 -31.16 26.61
CA LEU A 161 0.96 -30.78 27.34
C LEU A 161 1.01 -31.41 28.73
N LEU A 162 -0.13 -31.50 29.43
CA LEU A 162 -0.25 -32.20 30.70
C LEU A 162 0.10 -33.70 30.55
N MET A 163 -0.45 -34.36 29.54
CA MET A 163 -0.14 -35.78 29.25
C MET A 163 1.31 -35.98 28.80
N GLY A 164 1.88 -35.02 28.06
CA GLY A 164 3.25 -35.09 27.56
C GLY A 164 4.34 -34.79 28.61
N GLY A 165 3.97 -34.23 29.76
CA GLY A 165 4.88 -33.91 30.85
C GLY A 165 6.04 -32.98 30.44
N ARG A 166 7.15 -33.05 31.17
CA ARG A 166 8.36 -32.22 30.90
C ARG A 166 8.91 -32.40 29.47
N PRO A 167 9.04 -33.63 28.92
CA PRO A 167 9.54 -33.80 27.56
C PRO A 167 8.64 -33.15 26.49
N GLY A 168 7.32 -33.24 26.67
CA GLY A 168 6.34 -32.58 25.80
C GLY A 168 6.40 -31.05 25.89
N LEU A 169 6.55 -30.49 27.10
CA LEU A 169 6.68 -29.05 27.29
C LEU A 169 7.94 -28.47 26.62
N VAL A 170 9.07 -29.15 26.75
CA VAL A 170 10.32 -28.73 26.06
C VAL A 170 10.17 -28.83 24.54
N SER A 171 9.54 -29.90 24.05
CA SER A 171 9.27 -30.09 22.62
C SER A 171 8.36 -28.99 22.06
N PHE A 172 7.36 -28.57 22.83
CA PHE A 172 6.51 -27.43 22.51
C PHE A 172 7.30 -26.12 22.46
N GLY A 173 8.15 -25.85 23.45
CA GLY A 173 9.01 -24.66 23.47
C GLY A 173 9.94 -24.59 22.24
N ILE A 174 10.59 -25.70 21.88
CA ILE A 174 11.42 -25.78 20.67
C ILE A 174 10.58 -25.58 19.39
N SER A 175 9.34 -26.09 19.37
CA SER A 175 8.42 -25.91 18.25
C SER A 175 8.00 -24.45 18.07
N CYS A 176 7.73 -23.73 19.16
CA CYS A 176 7.46 -22.29 19.14
C CYS A 176 8.70 -21.50 18.67
N LEU A 177 9.89 -21.86 19.15
CA LEU A 177 11.15 -21.28 18.67
C LEU A 177 11.32 -21.49 17.16
N SER A 178 10.97 -22.67 16.65
CA SER A 178 11.01 -22.98 15.21
C SER A 178 10.15 -22.02 14.38
N ILE A 179 8.95 -21.66 14.84
CA ILE A 179 8.07 -20.68 14.17
C ILE A 179 8.74 -19.30 14.12
N ILE A 180 9.31 -18.86 15.25
CA ILE A 180 10.00 -17.58 15.35
C ILE A 180 11.20 -17.54 14.38
N LEU A 181 12.02 -18.60 14.36
CA LEU A 181 13.14 -18.70 13.43
C LEU A 181 12.67 -18.73 11.97
N THR A 182 11.59 -19.47 11.67
CA THR A 182 10.97 -19.50 10.33
C THR A 182 10.62 -18.08 9.87
N LEU A 183 9.95 -17.29 10.71
CA LEU A 183 9.58 -15.91 10.40
C LEU A 183 10.82 -15.01 10.20
N ILE A 184 11.79 -15.07 11.11
CA ILE A 184 13.01 -14.25 11.05
C ILE A 184 13.77 -14.50 9.75
N PHE A 185 14.06 -15.78 9.44
CA PHE A 185 14.82 -16.11 8.23
C PHE A 185 14.01 -15.90 6.95
N SER A 186 12.68 -16.12 6.98
CA SER A 186 11.78 -15.80 5.86
C SER A 186 11.81 -14.32 5.51
N ILE A 187 11.93 -13.43 6.49
CA ILE A 187 12.05 -11.98 6.26
C ILE A 187 13.47 -11.60 5.85
N PHE A 188 14.49 -12.14 6.53
CA PHE A 188 15.87 -11.73 6.34
C PHE A 188 16.37 -11.86 4.89
N LEU A 189 16.20 -13.04 4.27
CA LEU A 189 16.74 -13.29 2.92
C LEU A 189 16.14 -12.39 1.83
N PRO A 190 14.80 -12.25 1.67
CA PRO A 190 14.24 -11.37 0.66
C PRO A 190 14.48 -9.89 0.96
N VAL A 191 14.66 -9.49 2.22
CA VAL A 191 15.09 -8.12 2.57
C VAL A 191 16.51 -7.84 2.06
N VAL A 192 17.44 -8.78 2.21
CA VAL A 192 18.79 -8.66 1.62
C VAL A 192 18.70 -8.46 0.10
N VAL A 193 17.85 -9.22 -0.58
CA VAL A 193 17.59 -9.05 -2.02
C VAL A 193 17.00 -7.66 -2.30
N ALA A 194 16.02 -7.21 -1.52
CA ALA A 194 15.38 -5.90 -1.68
C ALA A 194 16.38 -4.73 -1.60
N PHE A 195 17.38 -4.81 -0.72
CA PHE A 195 18.47 -3.84 -0.63
C PHE A 195 19.45 -3.93 -1.81
N ALA A 196 19.70 -5.12 -2.33
CA ALA A 196 20.64 -5.33 -3.43
C ALA A 196 20.08 -4.90 -4.80
N LEU A 197 18.76 -5.04 -5.01
CA LEU A 197 18.13 -4.79 -6.32
C LEU A 197 18.42 -3.40 -6.92
N PRO A 198 18.32 -2.27 -6.19
CA PRO A 198 18.61 -0.95 -6.75
C PRO A 198 20.06 -0.73 -7.19
N HIS A 199 20.98 -1.59 -6.74
CA HIS A 199 22.39 -1.53 -7.12
C HIS A 199 22.74 -2.43 -8.30
N ILE A 200 21.95 -3.48 -8.55
CA ILE A 200 22.21 -4.48 -9.59
C ILE A 200 21.36 -4.22 -10.84
N CYS A 201 20.15 -3.68 -10.66
CA CYS A 201 19.19 -3.48 -11.74
C CYS A 201 19.24 -2.04 -12.28
N PRO A 202 18.90 -1.82 -13.58
CA PRO A 202 18.79 -0.48 -14.16
C PRO A 202 17.72 0.40 -13.48
N PHE A 203 16.68 -0.24 -12.94
CA PHE A 203 15.56 0.40 -12.25
C PHE A 203 15.43 -0.17 -10.83
N PRO A 204 15.14 0.65 -9.81
CA PRO A 204 15.03 0.15 -8.42
C PRO A 204 13.93 -0.87 -8.19
N VAL A 205 12.87 -0.82 -9.00
CA VAL A 205 11.64 -1.59 -8.84
C VAL A 205 11.35 -2.33 -10.16
N PRO A 206 12.16 -3.34 -10.51
CA PRO A 206 12.19 -3.92 -11.85
C PRO A 206 11.00 -4.83 -12.19
N PHE A 207 10.15 -5.14 -11.21
CA PHE A 207 9.01 -6.06 -11.34
C PHE A 207 7.68 -5.34 -11.62
N VAL A 208 7.65 -4.01 -11.75
CA VAL A 208 6.39 -3.25 -11.87
C VAL A 208 5.62 -3.61 -13.15
N GLY A 209 6.29 -3.66 -14.29
CA GLY A 209 5.67 -4.10 -15.55
C GLY A 209 5.31 -5.60 -15.56
N ASN A 210 5.93 -6.40 -14.70
CA ASN A 210 5.80 -7.85 -14.66
C ASN A 210 5.72 -8.38 -13.21
N PRO A 211 4.58 -8.20 -12.52
CA PRO A 211 4.47 -8.49 -11.08
C PRO A 211 4.81 -9.94 -10.69
N TRP A 212 4.63 -10.91 -11.58
CA TRP A 212 4.95 -12.32 -11.32
C TRP A 212 6.43 -12.57 -10.98
N LEU A 213 7.35 -11.69 -11.39
CA LEU A 213 8.78 -11.77 -11.04
C LEU A 213 9.03 -11.74 -9.53
N VAL A 214 8.11 -11.14 -8.78
CA VAL A 214 8.12 -11.09 -7.32
C VAL A 214 8.18 -12.49 -6.69
N ILE A 215 7.63 -13.52 -7.34
CA ILE A 215 7.71 -14.91 -6.90
C ILE A 215 9.17 -15.40 -6.87
N GLY A 216 9.95 -15.08 -7.90
CA GLY A 216 11.36 -15.44 -7.97
C GLY A 216 12.23 -14.54 -7.09
N LEU A 217 12.01 -13.22 -7.14
CA LEU A 217 12.82 -12.23 -6.44
C LEU A 217 12.65 -12.25 -4.92
N PHE A 218 11.43 -12.41 -4.42
CA PHE A 218 11.13 -12.35 -2.98
C PHE A 218 10.51 -13.65 -2.46
N GLY A 219 9.61 -14.28 -3.22
CA GLY A 219 8.96 -15.53 -2.79
C GLY A 219 9.96 -16.69 -2.61
N SER A 220 10.90 -16.86 -3.54
CA SER A 220 11.88 -17.95 -3.48
C SER A 220 12.88 -17.77 -2.33
N PRO A 221 13.49 -16.59 -2.12
CA PRO A 221 14.31 -16.33 -0.93
C PRO A 221 13.52 -16.43 0.39
N ALA A 222 12.27 -15.95 0.43
CA ALA A 222 11.42 -16.08 1.61
C ALA A 222 11.19 -17.55 1.98
N LEU A 223 10.81 -18.37 1.00
CA LEU A 223 10.55 -19.79 1.23
C LEU A 223 11.82 -20.56 1.62
N LEU A 224 12.96 -20.20 1.04
CA LEU A 224 14.26 -20.74 1.43
C LEU A 224 14.61 -20.35 2.87
N GLY A 225 14.39 -19.10 3.25
CA GLY A 225 14.61 -18.60 4.60
C GLY A 225 13.71 -19.30 5.62
N ALA A 226 12.41 -19.41 5.32
CA ALA A 226 11.45 -20.14 6.11
C ALA A 226 11.91 -21.60 6.34
N PHE A 227 12.35 -22.28 5.27
CA PHE A 227 12.88 -23.64 5.36
C PHE A 227 14.13 -23.73 6.25
N ILE A 228 15.08 -22.80 6.11
CA ILE A 228 16.29 -22.76 6.95
C ILE A 228 15.92 -22.59 8.43
N GLY A 229 15.07 -21.62 8.74
CA GLY A 229 14.61 -21.36 10.11
C GLY A 229 13.89 -22.56 10.73
N GLN A 230 12.97 -23.17 9.99
CA GLN A 230 12.26 -24.37 10.42
C GLN A 230 13.21 -25.57 10.57
N HIS A 231 14.22 -25.69 9.70
CA HIS A 231 15.20 -26.78 9.75
C HIS A 231 16.06 -26.73 11.01
N PHE A 232 16.44 -25.55 11.49
CA PHE A 232 17.12 -25.40 12.80
C PHE A 232 16.25 -25.93 13.94
N GLY A 233 14.96 -25.57 13.97
CA GLY A 233 14.02 -26.12 14.94
C GLY A 233 13.90 -27.64 14.84
N PHE A 234 13.84 -28.19 13.63
CA PHE A 234 13.82 -29.64 13.39
C PHE A 234 15.04 -30.36 13.96
N ILE A 235 16.25 -29.81 13.79
CA ILE A 235 17.47 -30.40 14.32
C ILE A 235 17.46 -30.41 15.85
N LEU A 236 17.12 -29.28 16.47
CA LEU A 236 17.04 -29.16 17.93
C LEU A 236 16.02 -30.15 18.52
N LEU A 237 14.87 -30.25 17.86
CA LEU A 237 13.81 -31.14 18.30
C LEU A 237 14.18 -32.62 18.12
N LYS A 238 14.79 -32.96 16.99
CA LYS A 238 15.31 -34.32 16.73
C LYS A 238 16.30 -34.74 17.81
N ARG A 239 17.23 -33.85 18.19
CA ARG A 239 18.21 -34.09 19.25
C ARG A 239 17.55 -34.31 20.61
N HIS A 240 16.62 -33.44 21.01
CA HIS A 240 15.89 -33.58 22.27
C HIS A 240 15.10 -34.89 22.34
N ILE A 241 14.37 -35.23 21.28
CA ILE A 241 13.57 -36.46 21.22
C ILE A 241 14.47 -37.71 21.25
N GLN A 242 15.64 -37.68 20.59
CA GLN A 242 16.65 -38.74 20.66
C GLN A 242 17.15 -38.96 22.08
N GLU A 243 17.47 -37.88 22.80
CA GLU A 243 17.92 -37.94 24.20
C GLU A 243 16.85 -38.49 25.14
N VAL A 244 15.57 -38.17 24.90
CA VAL A 244 14.44 -38.72 25.68
C VAL A 244 14.22 -40.20 25.37
N HIS A 245 14.26 -40.58 24.09
CA HIS A 245 14.03 -41.96 23.65
C HIS A 245 15.14 -42.91 24.07
N SER A 246 16.41 -42.47 24.05
CA SER A 246 17.53 -43.30 24.52
C SER A 246 17.43 -43.64 26.00
N ARG A 247 16.85 -42.75 26.82
CA ARG A 247 16.62 -42.98 28.25
C ARG A 247 15.40 -43.86 28.53
N THR A 248 14.35 -43.74 27.72
CA THR A 248 13.04 -44.39 27.99
C THR A 248 12.84 -45.71 27.24
N LYS A 249 13.55 -45.93 26.12
CA LYS A 249 13.43 -47.13 25.28
C LYS A 249 14.81 -47.63 24.83
N PRO A 250 15.63 -48.19 25.74
CA PRO A 250 17.00 -48.61 25.45
C PRO A 250 17.10 -49.77 24.43
N GLY A 251 16.00 -50.49 24.16
CA GLY A 251 15.95 -51.60 23.19
C GLY A 251 15.77 -51.20 21.72
N LEU A 252 15.57 -49.91 21.40
CA LEU A 252 15.42 -49.43 20.02
C LEU A 252 16.79 -49.06 19.43
N THR A 253 17.27 -49.79 18.42
CA THR A 253 18.62 -49.60 17.84
C THR A 253 18.60 -49.05 16.41
N GLY A 254 19.67 -48.32 16.08
CA GLY A 254 20.06 -47.95 14.71
C GLY A 254 19.04 -47.12 13.92
N ASN A 255 18.79 -47.54 12.68
CA ASN A 255 18.00 -46.81 11.68
C ASN A 255 16.51 -46.64 12.07
N THR A 256 15.95 -47.60 12.82
CA THR A 256 14.55 -47.56 13.24
C THR A 256 14.31 -46.45 14.26
N MET A 257 15.27 -46.22 15.17
CA MET A 257 15.22 -45.11 16.12
C MET A 257 15.27 -43.77 15.39
N ASP A 258 16.22 -43.59 14.47
CA ASP A 258 16.35 -42.32 13.73
C ASP A 258 15.10 -41.97 12.91
N TYR A 259 14.48 -42.99 12.31
CA TYR A 259 13.22 -42.85 11.58
C TYR A 259 12.06 -42.42 12.48
N ILE A 260 11.87 -43.07 13.63
CA ILE A 260 10.78 -42.75 14.58
C ILE A 260 10.95 -41.34 15.15
N VAL A 261 12.17 -40.98 15.57
CA VAL A 261 12.47 -39.64 16.07
C VAL A 261 12.22 -38.59 14.98
N GLY A 262 12.64 -38.86 13.74
CA GLY A 262 12.38 -37.95 12.63
C GLY A 262 10.90 -37.71 12.36
N LEU A 263 10.06 -38.75 12.48
CA LEU A 263 8.61 -38.63 12.36
C LEU A 263 7.98 -37.83 13.52
N GLU A 264 8.45 -38.04 14.74
CA GLU A 264 7.94 -37.31 15.91
C GLU A 264 8.35 -35.84 15.87
N ALA A 265 9.60 -35.55 15.48
CA ALA A 265 10.08 -34.18 15.29
C ALA A 265 9.25 -33.44 14.22
N GLU A 266 8.96 -34.10 13.09
CA GLU A 266 8.13 -33.53 12.04
C GLU A 266 6.69 -33.24 12.52
N ARG A 267 6.08 -34.15 13.29
CA ARG A 267 4.73 -33.96 13.85
C ARG A 267 4.65 -32.73 14.76
N TRP A 268 5.65 -32.49 15.58
CA TRP A 268 5.72 -31.31 16.45
C TRP A 268 5.85 -30.02 15.65
N ILE A 269 6.63 -30.02 14.56
CA ILE A 269 6.69 -28.88 13.64
C ILE A 269 5.36 -28.67 12.92
N PHE A 270 4.71 -29.74 12.45
CA PHE A 270 3.39 -29.62 11.83
C PHE A 270 2.37 -29.02 12.82
N LYS A 271 2.36 -29.52 14.07
CA LYS A 271 1.50 -29.00 15.14
C LYS A 271 1.82 -27.55 15.51
N SER A 272 3.06 -27.11 15.37
CA SER A 272 3.44 -25.72 15.62
C SER A 272 2.69 -24.75 14.69
N GLY A 273 2.37 -25.17 13.46
CA GLY A 273 1.48 -24.44 12.56
C GLY A 273 0.09 -24.16 13.17
N PHE A 274 -0.48 -25.09 13.94
CA PHE A 274 -1.74 -24.84 14.67
C PHE A 274 -1.58 -23.72 15.70
N VAL A 275 -0.46 -23.71 16.43
CA VAL A 275 -0.17 -22.67 17.43
C VAL A 275 -0.06 -21.30 16.76
N GLN A 276 0.65 -21.23 15.64
CA GLN A 276 0.79 -20.00 14.85
C GLN A 276 -0.58 -19.43 14.46
N TRP A 277 -1.43 -20.22 13.82
CA TRP A 277 -2.75 -19.77 13.37
C TRP A 277 -3.73 -19.54 14.51
N LEU A 278 -3.60 -20.28 15.63
CA LEU A 278 -4.34 -20.01 16.86
C LEU A 278 -3.99 -18.64 17.45
N ILE A 279 -2.71 -18.26 17.48
CA ILE A 279 -2.28 -16.93 17.95
C ILE A 279 -2.87 -15.84 17.05
N VAL A 280 -2.83 -16.00 15.72
CA VAL A 280 -3.44 -15.04 14.79
C VAL A 280 -4.95 -14.95 15.00
N LEU A 281 -5.63 -16.08 15.21
CA LEU A 281 -7.07 -16.11 15.46
C LEU A 281 -7.43 -15.40 16.78
N ILE A 282 -6.65 -15.61 17.84
CA ILE A 282 -6.83 -14.92 19.13
C ILE A 282 -6.65 -13.41 18.95
N LEU A 283 -5.54 -12.98 18.35
CA LEU A 283 -5.24 -11.56 18.15
C LEU A 283 -6.29 -10.89 17.25
N GLY A 284 -6.65 -11.52 16.13
CA GLY A 284 -7.65 -11.02 15.21
C GLY A 284 -9.05 -10.92 15.84
N THR A 285 -9.41 -11.90 16.67
CA THR A 285 -10.69 -11.87 17.40
C THR A 285 -10.71 -10.78 18.48
N TYR A 286 -9.60 -10.61 19.23
CA TYR A 286 -9.44 -9.56 20.22
C TYR A 286 -9.53 -8.16 19.60
N LEU A 287 -8.84 -7.95 18.48
CA LEU A 287 -8.82 -6.68 17.73
C LEU A 287 -10.07 -6.48 16.85
N LYS A 288 -11.00 -7.44 16.82
CA LYS A 288 -12.20 -7.44 15.97
C LYS A 288 -11.90 -7.25 14.47
N VAL A 289 -10.81 -7.85 13.99
CA VAL A 289 -10.40 -7.83 12.57
C VAL A 289 -11.30 -8.78 11.76
N GLY A 290 -11.95 -8.28 10.71
CA GLY A 290 -12.87 -9.06 9.89
C GLY A 290 -12.20 -10.23 9.15
N ALA A 291 -10.95 -10.06 8.71
CA ALA A 291 -10.15 -11.06 8.03
C ALA A 291 -9.73 -12.26 8.90
N SER A 292 -10.09 -12.28 10.19
CA SER A 292 -9.77 -13.38 11.12
C SER A 292 -10.32 -14.74 10.69
N TYR A 293 -11.32 -14.77 9.80
CA TYR A 293 -11.82 -16.01 9.20
C TYR A 293 -10.73 -16.78 8.43
N ILE A 294 -9.71 -16.09 7.90
CA ILE A 294 -8.57 -16.72 7.23
C ILE A 294 -7.80 -17.58 8.24
N ALA A 295 -7.51 -17.01 9.42
CA ALA A 295 -6.82 -17.73 10.48
C ALA A 295 -7.65 -18.92 10.99
N LEU A 296 -8.98 -18.76 11.07
CA LEU A 296 -9.90 -19.85 11.40
C LEU A 296 -9.77 -21.01 10.39
N ILE A 297 -9.83 -20.72 9.08
CA ILE A 297 -9.75 -21.75 8.03
C ILE A 297 -8.38 -22.45 8.05
N TRP A 298 -7.30 -21.66 8.15
CA TRP A 298 -5.93 -22.17 8.21
C TRP A 298 -5.61 -22.95 9.49
N LEU A 299 -6.40 -22.79 10.56
CA LEU A 299 -6.33 -23.60 11.77
C LEU A 299 -7.17 -24.89 11.65
N VAL A 300 -8.46 -24.74 11.32
CA VAL A 300 -9.46 -25.82 11.41
C VAL A 300 -9.26 -26.87 10.32
N SER A 301 -8.99 -26.49 9.07
CA SER A 301 -8.86 -27.45 7.97
C SER A 301 -7.65 -28.38 8.16
N PRO A 302 -6.44 -27.86 8.46
CA PRO A 302 -5.30 -28.71 8.80
C PRO A 302 -5.51 -29.55 10.08
N ALA A 303 -6.16 -29.00 11.11
CA ALA A 303 -6.47 -29.75 12.33
C ALA A 303 -7.43 -30.91 12.08
N PHE A 304 -8.47 -30.70 11.27
CA PHE A 304 -9.41 -31.72 10.87
C PHE A 304 -8.75 -32.83 10.06
N ALA A 305 -7.96 -32.48 9.04
CA ALA A 305 -7.23 -33.45 8.23
C ALA A 305 -6.26 -34.28 9.07
N TYR A 306 -5.53 -33.62 9.99
CA TYR A 306 -4.62 -34.30 10.92
C TYR A 306 -5.38 -35.24 11.87
N GLY A 307 -6.49 -34.81 12.46
CA GLY A 307 -7.32 -35.65 13.32
C GLY A 307 -7.88 -36.87 12.59
N LEU A 308 -8.44 -36.66 11.40
CA LEU A 308 -9.07 -37.71 10.58
C LEU A 308 -8.08 -38.75 10.06
N MET A 309 -6.85 -38.35 9.73
CA MET A 309 -5.89 -39.23 9.05
C MET A 309 -4.75 -39.72 9.94
N GLU A 310 -4.34 -38.94 10.95
CA GLU A 310 -3.21 -39.29 11.82
C GLU A 310 -3.63 -39.71 13.24
N ALA A 311 -4.79 -39.26 13.75
CA ALA A 311 -5.23 -39.60 15.11
C ALA A 311 -6.16 -40.83 15.18
N THR A 312 -6.93 -41.12 14.13
CA THR A 312 -7.89 -42.25 14.09
C THR A 312 -7.32 -43.52 13.45
N LEU A 313 -6.29 -43.42 12.63
CA LEU A 313 -5.69 -44.56 11.92
C LEU A 313 -4.53 -45.17 12.73
N THR A 314 -4.56 -46.48 12.92
CA THR A 314 -3.62 -47.28 13.76
C THR A 314 -2.14 -46.96 13.57
N PRO A 315 -1.32 -47.02 14.65
CA PRO A 315 0.12 -46.67 14.63
C PRO A 315 1.03 -47.60 13.81
N VAL A 316 0.48 -48.67 13.23
CA VAL A 316 1.23 -49.76 12.56
C VAL A 316 1.38 -49.55 11.05
N ARG A 317 0.80 -48.49 10.45
CA ARG A 317 1.08 -48.12 9.05
C ARG A 317 2.07 -46.97 8.95
N SER A 318 3.16 -47.18 8.21
CA SER A 318 3.93 -46.12 7.52
C SER A 318 3.75 -46.31 5.99
N PRO A 319 4.28 -45.48 5.06
CA PRO A 319 5.06 -44.23 5.18
C PRO A 319 4.68 -43.16 4.10
N LYS A 320 4.96 -41.86 4.25
CA LYS A 320 4.85 -40.81 3.19
C LYS A 320 3.49 -40.58 2.47
N GLN A 321 2.90 -41.52 1.73
CA GLN A 321 1.71 -41.31 0.88
C GLN A 321 0.49 -40.83 1.68
N LEU A 322 0.22 -41.43 2.84
CA LEU A 322 -0.86 -40.98 3.73
C LEU A 322 -0.66 -39.54 4.17
N LYS A 323 0.59 -39.12 4.44
CA LYS A 323 0.93 -37.75 4.80
C LYS A 323 0.76 -36.77 3.65
N VAL A 324 1.07 -37.18 2.41
CA VAL A 324 0.76 -36.38 1.22
C VAL A 324 -0.75 -36.16 1.12
N PHE A 325 -1.55 -37.20 1.32
CA PHE A 325 -3.01 -37.08 1.31
C PHE A 325 -3.52 -36.17 2.43
N THR A 326 -3.03 -36.35 3.67
CA THR A 326 -3.33 -35.46 4.81
C THR A 326 -2.99 -34.01 4.47
N LEU A 327 -1.84 -33.76 3.86
CA LEU A 327 -1.39 -32.43 3.48
C LEU A 327 -2.26 -31.80 2.38
N VAL A 328 -2.61 -32.56 1.35
CA VAL A 328 -3.51 -32.10 0.28
C VAL A 328 -4.88 -31.75 0.85
N LEU A 329 -5.44 -32.62 1.70
CA LEU A 329 -6.73 -32.37 2.36
C LEU A 329 -6.65 -31.17 3.32
N ALA A 330 -5.55 -31.04 4.08
CA ALA A 330 -5.31 -29.94 5.00
C ALA A 330 -5.28 -28.57 4.28
N LEU A 331 -4.61 -28.51 3.13
CA LEU A 331 -4.32 -27.25 2.43
C LEU A 331 -5.35 -26.87 1.35
N ALA A 332 -6.20 -27.80 0.89
CA ALA A 332 -7.16 -27.53 -0.17
C ALA A 332 -8.08 -26.34 0.15
N VAL A 333 -8.79 -26.38 1.28
CA VAL A 333 -9.75 -25.32 1.66
C VAL A 333 -9.03 -23.99 1.97
N PRO A 334 -7.96 -23.95 2.78
CA PRO A 334 -7.23 -22.70 3.04
C PRO A 334 -6.65 -22.06 1.79
N VAL A 335 -6.05 -22.83 0.88
CA VAL A 335 -5.46 -22.29 -0.36
C VAL A 335 -6.57 -21.75 -1.27
N MET A 336 -7.67 -22.50 -1.45
CA MET A 336 -8.78 -22.04 -2.28
C MET A 336 -9.44 -20.75 -1.76
N SER A 337 -9.50 -20.56 -0.43
CA SER A 337 -10.12 -19.37 0.15
C SER A 337 -9.20 -18.15 0.17
N SER A 338 -7.89 -18.31 0.33
CA SER A 338 -6.97 -17.17 0.52
C SER A 338 -6.04 -16.85 -0.64
N ALA A 339 -5.81 -17.76 -1.60
CA ALA A 339 -4.83 -17.54 -2.68
C ALA A 339 -5.15 -16.30 -3.53
N GLY A 340 -6.42 -16.12 -3.91
CA GLY A 340 -6.85 -14.96 -4.70
C GLY A 340 -6.61 -13.63 -3.97
N LEU A 341 -6.83 -13.59 -2.66
CA LEU A 341 -6.55 -12.41 -1.83
C LEU A 341 -5.05 -12.11 -1.81
N PHE A 342 -4.19 -13.11 -1.61
CA PHE A 342 -2.75 -12.90 -1.57
C PHE A 342 -2.18 -12.43 -2.90
N ILE A 343 -2.66 -12.97 -4.02
CA ILE A 343 -2.25 -12.53 -5.37
C ILE A 343 -2.62 -11.05 -5.56
N ARG A 344 -3.88 -10.68 -5.30
CA ARG A 344 -4.34 -9.29 -5.45
C ARG A 344 -3.63 -8.33 -4.49
N LEU A 345 -3.31 -8.76 -3.28
CA LEU A 345 -2.54 -7.97 -2.32
C LEU A 345 -1.18 -7.58 -2.91
N VAL A 346 -0.47 -8.55 -3.52
CA VAL A 346 0.82 -8.29 -4.18
C VAL A 346 0.64 -7.33 -5.33
N ASP A 347 -0.34 -7.51 -6.21
CA ASP A 347 -0.58 -6.61 -7.34
C ASP A 347 -0.90 -5.18 -6.90
N VAL A 348 -1.71 -5.01 -5.85
CA VAL A 348 -2.01 -3.69 -5.28
C VAL A 348 -0.76 -3.05 -4.68
N MET A 349 0.08 -3.81 -3.96
CA MET A 349 1.34 -3.30 -3.41
C MET A 349 2.32 -2.88 -4.51
N VAL A 350 2.50 -3.72 -5.54
CA VAL A 350 3.40 -3.44 -6.68
C VAL A 350 2.96 -2.18 -7.41
N GLY A 351 1.67 -2.03 -7.75
CA GLY A 351 1.19 -0.82 -8.42
C GLY A 351 1.17 0.42 -7.53
N SER A 352 1.09 0.28 -6.21
CA SER A 352 1.16 1.42 -5.28
C SER A 352 2.56 2.02 -5.20
N ILE A 353 3.62 1.23 -5.44
CA ILE A 353 5.01 1.71 -5.46
C ILE A 353 5.24 2.79 -6.51
N VAL A 354 4.54 2.70 -7.65
CA VAL A 354 4.65 3.68 -8.77
C VAL A 354 4.35 5.11 -8.31
N ARG A 355 3.57 5.27 -7.24
CA ARG A 355 3.13 6.57 -6.70
C ARG A 355 3.43 6.71 -5.21
N ALA A 356 4.40 5.97 -4.70
CA ALA A 356 4.73 5.93 -3.27
C ALA A 356 5.42 7.22 -2.80
N ASP A 357 6.24 7.85 -3.64
CA ASP A 357 6.99 9.03 -3.24
C ASP A 357 6.14 10.31 -3.38
N ARG A 358 5.62 10.79 -2.26
CA ARG A 358 4.92 12.08 -2.18
C ARG A 358 5.87 13.25 -2.49
N ASN A 359 7.14 13.14 -2.10
CA ASN A 359 8.16 14.16 -2.25
C ASN A 359 9.30 13.60 -3.11
N PRO A 360 9.17 13.59 -4.46
CA PRO A 360 10.07 12.94 -5.41
C PRO A 360 11.53 12.91 -4.98
N GLY A 361 12.10 11.71 -4.74
CA GLY A 361 13.46 11.52 -4.21
C GLY A 361 13.59 11.46 -2.69
N GLY A 362 12.48 11.56 -1.98
CA GLY A 362 12.42 11.59 -0.52
C GLY A 362 12.46 10.22 0.11
N LEU A 363 11.98 9.20 -0.60
CA LEU A 363 12.04 7.81 -0.13
C LEU A 363 13.35 7.14 -0.59
N PRO A 364 13.95 6.26 0.23
CA PRO A 364 15.05 5.41 -0.21
C PRO A 364 14.61 4.45 -1.32
N ASP A 365 15.46 4.26 -2.33
CA ASP A 365 15.19 3.43 -3.51
C ASP A 365 14.84 1.97 -3.15
N TRP A 366 15.35 1.44 -2.04
CA TRP A 366 15.10 0.08 -1.56
C TRP A 366 13.78 -0.08 -0.78
N LEU A 367 13.16 1.01 -0.32
CA LEU A 367 12.04 0.94 0.65
C LEU A 367 10.83 0.22 0.06
N GLY A 368 10.46 0.52 -1.18
CA GLY A 368 9.34 -0.15 -1.87
C GLY A 368 9.57 -1.67 -1.99
N ASN A 369 10.79 -2.07 -2.32
CA ASN A 369 11.17 -3.49 -2.40
C ASN A 369 11.07 -4.17 -1.03
N VAL A 370 11.51 -3.51 0.05
CA VAL A 370 11.43 -4.06 1.41
C VAL A 370 9.98 -4.26 1.84
N VAL A 371 9.09 -3.32 1.56
CA VAL A 371 7.66 -3.45 1.90
C VAL A 371 7.04 -4.69 1.22
N VAL A 372 7.29 -4.87 -0.08
CA VAL A 372 6.79 -6.04 -0.83
C VAL A 372 7.44 -7.33 -0.34
N ALA A 373 8.76 -7.34 -0.14
CA ALA A 373 9.51 -8.48 0.36
C ALA A 373 9.02 -8.97 1.73
N VAL A 374 8.79 -8.05 2.69
CA VAL A 374 8.29 -8.36 4.02
C VAL A 374 6.87 -8.91 3.95
N ALA A 375 5.98 -8.30 3.16
CA ALA A 375 4.61 -8.78 2.99
C ALA A 375 4.58 -10.22 2.46
N ILE A 376 5.39 -10.53 1.46
CA ILE A 376 5.51 -11.88 0.89
C ILE A 376 6.13 -12.85 1.90
N ALA A 377 7.17 -12.43 2.60
CA ALA A 377 7.81 -13.24 3.63
C ALA A 377 6.83 -13.66 4.73
N ILE A 378 5.94 -12.75 5.13
CA ILE A 378 4.86 -13.05 6.09
C ILE A 378 3.88 -14.05 5.48
N VAL A 379 3.36 -13.80 4.27
CA VAL A 379 2.43 -14.74 3.61
C VAL A 379 3.06 -16.13 3.47
N VAL A 380 4.30 -16.21 3.00
CA VAL A 380 5.05 -17.46 2.82
C VAL A 380 5.26 -18.18 4.16
N SER A 381 5.77 -17.48 5.18
CA SER A 381 6.01 -18.06 6.51
C SER A 381 4.73 -18.67 7.08
N PHE A 382 3.60 -17.97 6.94
CA PHE A 382 2.35 -18.40 7.53
C PHE A 382 1.68 -19.56 6.78
N THR A 383 1.69 -19.51 5.45
CA THR A 383 0.97 -20.47 4.59
C THR A 383 1.76 -21.75 4.30
N PHE A 384 3.10 -21.70 4.33
CA PHE A 384 3.95 -22.86 4.01
C PHE A 384 4.36 -23.69 5.24
N VAL A 385 3.98 -23.29 6.46
CA VAL A 385 4.38 -23.95 7.72
C VAL A 385 4.14 -25.47 7.70
N TYR A 386 2.97 -25.91 7.19
CA TYR A 386 2.59 -27.31 7.10
C TYR A 386 3.29 -28.05 5.94
N LEU A 387 3.52 -27.39 4.81
CA LEU A 387 4.22 -27.99 3.67
C LEU A 387 5.68 -28.24 4.02
N LEU A 388 6.34 -27.27 4.65
CA LEU A 388 7.76 -27.35 4.98
C LEU A 388 8.05 -28.43 6.03
N SER A 389 7.13 -28.71 6.96
CA SER A 389 7.31 -29.80 7.93
C SER A 389 7.49 -31.14 7.19
N TYR A 390 6.65 -31.41 6.20
CA TYR A 390 6.72 -32.63 5.38
C TYR A 390 8.02 -32.71 4.54
N VAL A 391 8.58 -31.58 4.11
CA VAL A 391 9.85 -31.56 3.34
C VAL A 391 10.99 -32.21 4.12
N HIS A 392 10.99 -32.13 5.45
CA HIS A 392 12.06 -32.69 6.27
C HIS A 392 12.19 -34.22 6.19
N ILE A 393 11.09 -34.93 5.93
CA ILE A 393 11.02 -36.40 5.87
C ILE A 393 10.79 -36.96 4.45
N SER A 394 10.37 -36.11 3.51
CA SER A 394 10.09 -36.52 2.12
C SER A 394 11.36 -36.91 1.33
N GLY A 395 12.52 -36.37 1.70
CA GLY A 395 13.77 -36.46 0.92
C GLY A 395 13.93 -35.34 -0.12
N ALA A 396 12.95 -34.43 -0.24
CA ALA A 396 12.94 -33.38 -1.27
C ALA A 396 13.81 -32.15 -0.97
N LYS A 397 14.61 -32.15 0.11
CA LYS A 397 15.38 -30.96 0.55
C LYS A 397 16.29 -30.39 -0.54
N LYS A 398 17.07 -31.26 -1.20
CA LYS A 398 18.00 -30.87 -2.27
C LYS A 398 17.26 -30.35 -3.50
N THR A 399 16.14 -31.00 -3.85
CA THR A 399 15.28 -30.58 -4.96
C THR A 399 14.67 -29.22 -4.69
N LEU A 400 14.11 -29.01 -3.49
CA LEU A 400 13.56 -27.72 -3.08
C LEU A 400 14.61 -26.62 -3.17
N LEU A 401 15.80 -26.83 -2.59
CA LEU A 401 16.88 -25.86 -2.65
C LEU A 401 17.26 -25.52 -4.10
N SER A 402 17.44 -26.54 -4.94
CA SER A 402 17.83 -26.35 -6.34
C SER A 402 16.78 -25.57 -7.12
N VAL A 403 15.49 -25.90 -6.93
CA VAL A 403 14.37 -25.22 -7.57
C VAL A 403 14.28 -23.76 -7.12
N LEU A 404 14.34 -23.48 -5.82
CA LEU A 404 14.25 -22.10 -5.31
C LEU A 404 15.43 -21.24 -5.76
N CYS A 405 16.65 -21.80 -5.75
CA CYS A 405 17.83 -21.11 -6.28
C CYS A 405 17.72 -20.88 -7.79
N ALA A 406 17.16 -21.82 -8.55
CA ALA A 406 16.96 -21.66 -9.99
C ALA A 406 15.91 -20.57 -10.30
N PHE A 407 14.76 -20.55 -9.60
CA PHE A 407 13.75 -19.50 -9.76
C PHE A 407 14.29 -18.12 -9.38
N PHE A 408 15.01 -18.01 -8.26
CA PHE A 408 15.65 -16.76 -7.85
C PHE A 408 16.70 -16.30 -8.87
N GLY A 409 17.59 -17.20 -9.28
CA GLY A 409 18.64 -16.90 -10.25
C GLY A 409 18.07 -16.48 -11.60
N LEU A 410 17.05 -17.18 -12.09
CA LEU A 410 16.34 -16.82 -13.32
C LEU A 410 15.70 -15.44 -13.20
N ALA A 411 14.93 -15.18 -12.14
CA ALA A 411 14.29 -13.88 -11.96
C ALA A 411 15.32 -12.75 -11.87
N LEU A 412 16.43 -12.95 -11.15
CA LEU A 412 17.51 -11.98 -11.03
C LEU A 412 18.19 -11.70 -12.38
N VAL A 413 18.47 -12.74 -13.18
CA VAL A 413 19.03 -12.58 -14.52
C VAL A 413 18.06 -11.81 -15.42
N LEU A 414 16.76 -12.13 -15.40
CA LEU A 414 15.76 -11.47 -16.24
C LEU A 414 15.66 -9.97 -15.95
N VAL A 415 15.73 -9.57 -14.67
CA VAL A 415 15.66 -8.14 -14.29
C VAL A 415 16.97 -7.39 -14.44
N SER A 416 18.11 -8.03 -14.14
CA SER A 416 19.42 -7.36 -14.22
C SER A 416 19.90 -7.18 -15.66
N SER A 417 19.58 -8.13 -16.55
CA SER A 417 19.90 -8.03 -17.98
C SER A 417 18.98 -7.09 -18.77
N GLY A 418 17.84 -6.69 -18.19
CA GLY A 418 16.83 -5.89 -18.87
C GLY A 418 16.03 -6.64 -19.95
N ILE A 419 16.15 -7.98 -20.04
CA ILE A 419 15.35 -8.81 -20.96
C ILE A 419 13.86 -8.63 -20.67
N VAL A 420 13.49 -8.68 -19.38
CA VAL A 420 12.14 -8.33 -18.95
C VAL A 420 12.16 -6.87 -18.52
N THR A 421 11.47 -6.04 -19.29
CA THR A 421 11.45 -4.61 -19.03
C THR A 421 10.63 -4.30 -17.78
N ALA A 422 11.14 -3.35 -16.98
CA ALA A 422 10.43 -2.84 -15.81
C ALA A 422 9.21 -2.00 -16.21
N PHE A 423 9.25 -1.41 -17.40
CA PHE A 423 8.24 -0.50 -17.94
C PHE A 423 7.92 -0.84 -19.39
N THR A 424 6.70 -0.51 -19.80
CA THR A 424 6.19 -0.62 -21.17
C THR A 424 5.47 0.69 -21.52
N GLU A 425 4.97 0.83 -22.75
CA GLU A 425 4.16 2.00 -23.13
C GLU A 425 2.87 2.08 -22.30
N ASP A 426 2.30 0.93 -21.92
CA ASP A 426 1.08 0.83 -21.11
C ASP A 426 1.39 1.04 -19.62
N ILE A 427 2.33 0.25 -19.08
CA ILE A 427 2.82 0.36 -17.71
C ILE A 427 4.05 1.27 -17.73
N ALA A 428 3.76 2.54 -17.97
CA ALA A 428 4.79 3.53 -18.19
C ALA A 428 5.41 4.02 -16.89
N ARG A 429 6.69 4.40 -16.98
CA ARG A 429 7.35 5.18 -15.95
C ARG A 429 6.80 6.60 -15.95
N SER A 430 6.06 6.98 -14.92
CA SER A 430 5.52 8.32 -14.81
C SER A 430 6.63 9.34 -14.52
N VAL A 431 6.77 10.35 -15.37
CA VAL A 431 7.67 11.48 -15.19
C VAL A 431 6.89 12.79 -15.30
N ASN A 432 7.30 13.78 -14.54
CA ASN A 432 6.77 15.14 -14.63
C ASN A 432 7.83 16.01 -15.28
N VAL A 433 7.46 16.63 -16.41
CA VAL A 433 8.26 17.63 -17.12
C VAL A 433 7.56 18.96 -16.95
N VAL A 434 8.16 19.88 -16.21
CA VAL A 434 7.55 21.18 -15.90
C VAL A 434 8.57 22.28 -16.17
N HIS A 435 8.23 23.20 -17.06
CA HIS A 435 8.91 24.48 -17.15
C HIS A 435 8.52 25.33 -15.94
N VAL A 436 9.50 25.65 -15.10
CA VAL A 436 9.35 26.47 -13.92
C VAL A 436 9.91 27.86 -14.19
N VAL A 437 9.12 28.87 -13.86
CA VAL A 437 9.53 30.26 -13.75
C VAL A 437 9.41 30.66 -12.29
N ASP A 438 10.54 30.84 -11.63
CA ASP A 438 10.64 31.06 -10.19
C ASP A 438 11.02 32.50 -9.88
N THR A 439 10.11 33.21 -9.21
CA THR A 439 10.29 34.58 -8.72
C THR A 439 10.30 34.66 -7.20
N THR A 440 10.34 33.53 -6.49
CA THR A 440 10.29 33.49 -5.01
C THR A 440 11.48 34.19 -4.35
N ARG A 441 12.63 34.26 -5.03
CA ARG A 441 13.85 34.91 -4.57
C ARG A 441 13.98 36.38 -4.97
N MET A 442 12.94 36.96 -5.57
CA MET A 442 12.93 38.37 -5.95
C MET A 442 12.52 39.24 -4.78
N ASN A 443 13.50 39.70 -4.00
CA ASN A 443 13.25 40.72 -2.98
C ASN A 443 13.24 42.15 -3.56
N ASP A 444 13.90 42.36 -4.70
CA ASP A 444 13.96 43.64 -5.41
C ASP A 444 13.63 43.46 -6.90
N GLY A 445 12.83 44.37 -7.48
CA GLY A 445 12.34 44.32 -8.87
C GLY A 445 13.40 44.38 -9.97
N ASN A 446 14.69 44.30 -9.64
CA ASN A 446 15.84 44.32 -10.55
C ASN A 446 16.41 42.91 -10.85
N THR A 447 16.03 41.88 -10.10
CA THR A 447 16.53 40.51 -10.32
C THR A 447 15.73 39.81 -11.43
N GLU A 448 16.37 39.08 -12.34
CA GLU A 448 15.67 38.34 -13.39
C GLU A 448 15.04 37.02 -12.87
N PRO A 449 13.88 36.59 -13.41
CA PRO A 449 13.27 35.32 -13.00
C PRO A 449 14.15 34.14 -13.31
N LEU A 450 14.29 33.23 -12.35
CA LEU A 450 14.99 31.98 -12.57
C LEU A 450 14.08 31.05 -13.38
N SER A 451 14.47 30.74 -14.60
CA SER A 451 13.68 29.91 -15.51
C SER A 451 14.43 28.62 -15.86
N TYR A 452 13.76 27.47 -15.71
CA TYR A 452 14.35 26.15 -15.97
C TYR A 452 13.27 25.09 -16.24
N VAL A 453 13.62 24.03 -16.97
CA VAL A 453 12.79 22.82 -17.06
C VAL A 453 13.21 21.84 -15.98
N SER A 454 12.25 21.42 -15.18
CA SER A 454 12.38 20.42 -14.12
C SER A 454 11.82 19.08 -14.59
N LEU A 455 12.59 18.01 -14.39
CA LEU A 455 12.22 16.62 -14.63
C LEU A 455 12.31 15.84 -13.31
N PHE A 456 11.21 15.24 -12.87
CA PHE A 456 11.15 14.47 -11.62
C PHE A 456 10.11 13.34 -11.69
N SER A 457 10.16 12.39 -10.75
CA SER A 457 9.22 11.26 -10.69
C SER A 457 8.77 10.96 -9.27
N ASN A 458 7.49 10.62 -9.10
CA ASN A 458 6.93 10.10 -7.84
C ASN A 458 7.25 8.61 -7.63
N MET A 459 7.89 7.99 -8.60
CA MET A 459 8.40 6.64 -8.51
C MET A 459 9.82 6.66 -7.95
N PRO A 460 10.18 5.78 -7.00
CA PRO A 460 11.53 5.73 -6.45
C PRO A 460 12.59 5.48 -7.52
N GLY A 461 13.74 6.15 -7.38
CA GLY A 461 14.91 5.94 -8.22
C GLY A 461 15.50 7.18 -8.88
N LYS A 462 16.61 6.93 -9.58
CA LYS A 462 17.30 7.92 -10.39
C LYS A 462 16.67 8.03 -11.78
N LEU A 463 16.95 9.15 -12.46
CA LEU A 463 16.43 9.46 -13.80
C LEU A 463 17.43 9.15 -14.93
N THR A 464 18.39 8.26 -14.69
CA THR A 464 19.53 8.01 -15.60
C THR A 464 19.08 7.40 -16.93
N GLN A 465 18.10 6.50 -16.90
CA GLN A 465 17.63 5.78 -18.09
C GLN A 465 16.74 6.69 -18.96
N GLU A 466 15.96 7.56 -18.32
CA GLU A 466 15.05 8.51 -18.95
C GLU A 466 15.80 9.61 -19.70
N LEU A 467 17.02 9.92 -19.24
CA LEU A 467 17.86 10.96 -19.82
C LEU A 467 18.78 10.49 -20.94
N MET A 468 18.76 9.20 -21.32
CA MET A 468 19.69 8.68 -22.34
C MET A 468 19.56 9.41 -23.69
N ASP A 469 18.33 9.73 -24.10
CA ASP A 469 18.02 10.43 -25.35
C ASP A 469 17.96 11.97 -25.18
N LEU A 470 18.10 12.46 -23.95
CA LEU A 470 18.05 13.88 -23.58
C LEU A 470 19.43 14.49 -23.28
N ARG A 471 20.53 13.79 -23.59
CA ARG A 471 21.90 14.28 -23.34
C ARG A 471 22.18 15.65 -23.96
N GLY A 472 21.57 15.94 -25.11
CA GLY A 472 21.71 17.23 -25.79
C GLY A 472 20.97 18.38 -25.11
N GLU A 473 20.09 18.11 -24.13
CA GLU A 473 19.29 19.13 -23.43
C GLU A 473 19.92 19.59 -22.11
N GLU A 474 21.17 19.20 -21.80
CA GLU A 474 21.95 19.73 -20.67
C GLU A 474 21.29 19.59 -19.28
N PHE A 475 20.62 18.46 -19.04
CA PHE A 475 20.06 18.16 -17.72
C PHE A 475 21.15 17.86 -16.68
N SER A 476 21.08 18.54 -15.53
CA SER A 476 21.86 18.24 -14.33
C SER A 476 20.94 17.68 -13.23
N CYS A 477 21.29 16.53 -12.66
CA CYS A 477 20.49 15.84 -11.66
C CYS A 477 21.17 15.82 -10.29
N GLY A 478 20.41 16.06 -9.23
CA GLY A 478 20.97 16.05 -7.89
C GLY A 478 19.92 16.15 -6.80
N ARG A 479 20.38 15.89 -5.56
CA ARG A 479 19.61 16.14 -4.34
C ARG A 479 19.84 17.55 -3.76
N ASN A 480 20.82 18.27 -4.29
CA ASN A 480 21.13 19.66 -3.93
C ASN A 480 20.24 20.68 -4.67
N MET A 481 19.41 20.23 -5.61
CA MET A 481 18.53 21.07 -6.42
C MET A 481 17.07 20.92 -5.98
N THR A 482 16.81 21.12 -4.69
CA THR A 482 15.45 21.00 -4.16
C THR A 482 14.57 22.15 -4.62
N THR A 483 13.36 21.84 -5.08
CA THR A 483 12.33 22.85 -5.39
C THR A 483 11.06 22.50 -4.63
N ASP A 484 10.47 23.48 -3.96
CA ASP A 484 9.12 23.40 -3.42
C ASP A 484 8.12 23.77 -4.52
N PHE A 485 7.26 22.83 -4.90
CA PHE A 485 6.18 23.04 -5.87
C PHE A 485 4.83 23.37 -5.18
N VAL A 486 4.91 23.86 -3.94
CA VAL A 486 3.90 24.48 -3.05
C VAL A 486 2.84 23.50 -2.52
N THR A 487 3.09 22.38 -1.86
CA THR A 487 4.00 22.09 -0.73
C THR A 487 4.42 20.62 -0.77
N PHE A 488 4.75 20.14 -1.97
CA PHE A 488 5.56 18.94 -2.11
C PHE A 488 6.93 19.36 -2.62
N THR A 489 7.97 18.77 -2.04
CA THR A 489 9.34 19.10 -2.38
C THR A 489 9.90 18.04 -3.31
N VAL A 490 10.42 18.47 -4.46
CA VAL A 490 11.25 17.62 -5.31
C VAL A 490 12.63 17.53 -4.64
N LYS A 491 12.87 16.44 -3.91
CA LYS A 491 14.14 16.15 -3.21
C LYS A 491 15.22 15.57 -4.11
N TYR A 492 14.83 14.91 -5.19
CA TYR A 492 15.70 14.51 -6.29
C TYR A 492 14.98 14.79 -7.61
N GLY A 493 15.67 15.47 -8.50
CA GLY A 493 15.18 15.77 -9.84
C GLY A 493 16.33 16.23 -10.73
N CYS A 494 16.00 16.49 -11.98
CA CYS A 494 16.94 17.00 -12.98
C CYS A 494 16.44 18.35 -13.48
N ARG A 495 17.36 19.30 -13.67
CA ARG A 495 17.05 20.63 -14.19
C ARG A 495 17.86 20.92 -15.46
N SER A 496 17.25 21.62 -16.40
CA SER A 496 17.95 22.20 -17.54
C SER A 496 17.58 23.67 -17.69
N TYR A 497 18.58 24.51 -17.99
CA TYR A 497 18.44 25.94 -18.24
C TYR A 497 18.51 26.29 -19.74
N LYS A 498 18.73 25.29 -20.60
CA LYS A 498 18.99 25.50 -22.01
C LYS A 498 17.74 26.01 -22.73
N GLY A 499 17.71 27.29 -23.09
CA GLY A 499 16.57 27.88 -23.79
C GLY A 499 15.33 28.10 -22.91
N SER A 500 15.50 28.13 -21.58
CA SER A 500 14.39 28.31 -20.64
C SER A 500 13.72 29.69 -20.73
N ASN A 501 14.43 30.72 -21.19
CA ASN A 501 13.86 32.06 -21.35
C ASN A 501 12.81 32.19 -22.49
N ALA A 502 12.48 31.10 -23.21
CA ALA A 502 11.51 31.10 -24.29
C ALA A 502 10.15 30.46 -23.89
N GLY A 503 9.06 30.98 -24.44
CA GLY A 503 7.70 30.42 -24.28
C GLY A 503 6.92 30.91 -23.05
N TRP A 504 7.38 31.97 -22.39
CA TRP A 504 6.67 32.70 -21.34
C TRP A 504 7.08 34.18 -21.33
N SER A 505 6.27 35.03 -20.71
CA SER A 505 6.55 36.46 -20.54
C SER A 505 6.43 36.90 -19.07
N LYS A 506 7.17 37.94 -18.68
CA LYS A 506 7.09 38.52 -17.32
C LYS A 506 5.67 38.99 -16.95
N SER A 507 4.84 39.36 -17.93
CA SER A 507 3.46 39.78 -17.70
C SER A 507 2.53 38.65 -17.22
N GLU A 508 2.93 37.40 -17.42
CA GLU A 508 2.19 36.20 -17.01
C GLU A 508 2.53 35.76 -15.59
N VAL A 509 3.55 36.34 -14.96
CA VAL A 509 3.92 36.02 -13.58
C VAL A 509 2.79 36.47 -12.64
N PRO A 510 2.31 35.58 -11.75
CA PRO A 510 1.28 35.92 -10.78
C PRO A 510 1.77 36.98 -9.79
N VAL A 511 0.87 37.87 -9.39
CA VAL A 511 1.19 39.01 -8.51
C VAL A 511 0.55 38.79 -7.14
N LEU A 512 1.36 38.94 -6.10
CA LEU A 512 0.94 39.04 -4.71
C LEU A 512 1.20 40.48 -4.27
N HIS A 513 0.14 41.27 -4.09
CA HIS A 513 0.26 42.67 -3.71
C HIS A 513 -0.37 42.91 -2.35
N VAL A 514 0.39 43.45 -1.39
CA VAL A 514 -0.12 43.81 -0.07
C VAL A 514 -0.89 45.12 -0.20
N GLU A 515 -2.21 45.07 0.00
CA GLU A 515 -3.10 46.24 -0.08
C GLU A 515 -3.09 47.02 1.23
N SER A 516 -3.07 46.31 2.35
CA SER A 516 -3.01 46.92 3.68
C SER A 516 -2.41 45.95 4.69
N ASP A 517 -1.60 46.47 5.60
CA ASP A 517 -1.19 45.80 6.82
C ASP A 517 -1.55 46.69 8.00
N SER A 518 -2.43 46.19 8.88
CA SER A 518 -2.99 46.99 9.97
C SER A 518 -3.03 46.20 11.27
N ALA A 519 -2.67 46.84 12.37
CA ALA A 519 -2.88 46.33 13.72
C ALA A 519 -4.03 47.11 14.36
N ALA A 520 -5.23 46.51 14.42
CA ALA A 520 -6.41 47.09 15.05
C ALA A 520 -7.22 45.99 15.75
N ASP A 521 -7.60 46.24 17.00
CA ASP A 521 -8.29 45.33 17.93
C ASP A 521 -7.63 43.94 18.04
N ASP A 522 -6.70 43.81 19.00
CA ASP A 522 -6.05 42.59 19.50
C ASP A 522 -5.34 41.65 18.49
N ALA A 523 -5.38 41.92 17.17
CA ALA A 523 -4.69 41.12 16.16
C ALA A 523 -4.21 41.94 14.94
N ARG A 524 -2.97 41.69 14.48
CA ARG A 524 -2.46 42.22 13.20
C ARG A 524 -3.13 41.48 12.04
N LYS A 525 -3.57 42.23 11.02
CA LYS A 525 -4.21 41.70 9.81
C LYS A 525 -3.54 42.25 8.57
N THR A 526 -3.19 41.35 7.66
CA THR A 526 -2.63 41.70 6.35
C THR A 526 -3.60 41.29 5.26
N VAL A 527 -3.89 42.20 4.33
CA VAL A 527 -4.76 41.97 3.18
C VAL A 527 -3.90 41.94 1.92
N VAL A 528 -3.96 40.83 1.20
CA VAL A 528 -3.16 40.56 0.01
C VAL A 528 -4.10 40.38 -1.18
N SER A 529 -3.93 41.21 -2.21
CA SER A 529 -4.49 41.02 -3.53
C SER A 529 -3.71 39.93 -4.27
N VAL A 530 -4.39 38.87 -4.69
CA VAL A 530 -3.79 37.78 -5.47
C VAL A 530 -4.33 37.83 -6.89
N ASP A 531 -3.43 37.99 -7.87
CA ASP A 531 -3.74 37.93 -9.30
C ASP A 531 -2.97 36.75 -9.94
N THR A 532 -3.67 35.66 -10.24
CA THR A 532 -3.13 34.46 -10.89
C THR A 532 -3.00 34.61 -12.41
N LYS A 533 -3.24 35.82 -12.94
CA LYS A 533 -3.21 36.16 -14.36
C LYS A 533 -4.21 35.32 -15.16
N SER A 534 -3.70 34.47 -16.06
CA SER A 534 -4.50 33.59 -16.90
C SER A 534 -4.75 32.21 -16.29
N SER A 535 -4.15 31.91 -15.14
CA SER A 535 -4.21 30.59 -14.54
C SER A 535 -5.46 30.41 -13.68
N THR A 536 -6.26 29.38 -14.01
CA THR A 536 -7.41 28.92 -13.22
C THR A 536 -7.08 27.72 -12.33
N ARG A 537 -5.79 27.33 -12.25
CA ARG A 537 -5.31 26.21 -11.46
C ARG A 537 -4.09 26.63 -10.66
N TRP A 538 -4.18 26.57 -9.35
CA TRP A 538 -3.13 27.06 -8.47
C TRP A 538 -3.07 26.28 -7.15
N SER A 539 -1.91 26.33 -6.52
CA SER A 539 -1.66 25.81 -5.17
C SER A 539 -1.13 26.95 -4.32
N LEU A 540 -1.80 27.21 -3.20
CA LEU A 540 -1.47 28.28 -2.25
C LEU A 540 -1.08 27.64 -0.93
N ALA A 541 0.04 28.06 -0.35
CA ALA A 541 0.45 27.66 0.99
C ALA A 541 0.59 28.87 1.90
N ILE A 542 0.02 28.77 3.10
CA ILE A 542 0.01 29.82 4.11
C ILE A 542 0.79 29.29 5.33
N ASN A 543 1.72 30.10 5.82
CA ASN A 543 2.57 29.75 6.95
C ASN A 543 1.78 29.87 8.27
N MET A 544 1.43 28.73 8.87
CA MET A 544 0.64 28.67 10.11
C MET A 544 1.48 28.92 11.36
N GLN A 545 2.81 29.04 11.25
CA GLN A 545 3.66 29.46 12.37
C GLN A 545 3.50 30.96 12.66
N GLU A 546 3.17 31.74 11.63
CA GLU A 546 2.98 33.20 11.72
C GLU A 546 1.50 33.60 11.70
N ILE A 547 0.64 32.77 11.06
CA ILE A 547 -0.78 33.07 10.81
C ILE A 547 -1.68 32.11 11.60
N ASP A 548 -2.55 32.66 12.45
CA ASP A 548 -3.53 31.89 13.22
C ASP A 548 -4.74 31.48 12.36
N ASP A 549 -5.20 32.37 11.47
CA ASP A 549 -6.35 32.10 10.59
C ASP A 549 -6.31 32.96 9.32
N PHE A 550 -7.13 32.61 8.32
CA PHE A 550 -7.22 33.36 7.08
C PHE A 550 -8.59 33.22 6.40
N THR A 551 -8.93 34.18 5.55
CA THR A 551 -10.11 34.13 4.68
C THR A 551 -9.75 34.39 3.23
N ILE A 552 -10.45 33.72 2.31
CA ILE A 552 -10.37 33.97 0.87
C ILE A 552 -11.71 34.53 0.41
N GLN A 553 -11.66 35.70 -0.22
CA GLN A 553 -12.81 36.40 -0.75
C GLN A 553 -12.65 36.62 -2.26
N VAL A 554 -13.69 36.29 -3.02
CA VAL A 554 -13.81 36.61 -4.43
C VAL A 554 -14.98 37.55 -4.57
N GLU A 555 -14.74 38.76 -5.07
CA GLU A 555 -15.76 39.81 -5.15
C GLU A 555 -16.45 40.04 -3.78
N SER A 556 -17.74 39.71 -3.64
CA SER A 556 -18.49 39.86 -2.38
C SER A 556 -18.59 38.55 -1.56
N ASP A 557 -18.19 37.42 -2.13
CA ASP A 557 -18.41 36.10 -1.53
C ASP A 557 -17.17 35.59 -0.79
N LYS A 558 -17.36 35.19 0.48
CA LYS A 558 -16.32 34.53 1.29
C LYS A 558 -16.34 33.03 1.02
N LEU A 559 -15.38 32.57 0.21
CA LEU A 559 -15.23 31.15 -0.16
C LEU A 559 -14.64 30.32 0.98
N VAL A 560 -13.74 30.90 1.76
CA VAL A 560 -13.14 30.26 2.94
C VAL A 560 -13.44 31.10 4.17
N GLN A 561 -14.20 30.53 5.10
CA GLN A 561 -14.57 31.14 6.38
C GLN A 561 -13.50 30.91 7.45
N LEU A 562 -13.56 31.68 8.54
CA LEU A 562 -12.68 31.54 9.71
C LEU A 562 -12.91 30.19 10.43
N GLY A 563 -11.85 29.65 11.03
CA GLY A 563 -11.85 28.40 11.79
C GLY A 563 -11.58 27.12 10.97
N GLY A 564 -11.29 26.03 11.68
CA GLY A 564 -11.14 24.68 11.11
C GLY A 564 -9.92 24.47 10.21
N LYS A 565 -8.85 25.26 10.38
CA LYS A 565 -7.64 25.16 9.55
C LYS A 565 -6.75 24.02 10.03
N SER A 566 -6.34 23.16 9.10
CA SER A 566 -5.38 22.08 9.35
C SER A 566 -3.98 22.48 8.91
N GLU A 567 -2.96 22.15 9.68
CA GLU A 567 -1.56 22.38 9.31
C GLU A 567 -0.85 21.05 9.02
N VAL A 568 0.02 21.04 8.01
CA VAL A 568 1.00 19.98 7.78
C VAL A 568 2.38 20.63 7.58
N ASP A 569 3.34 20.25 8.42
CA ASP A 569 4.73 20.73 8.37
C ASP A 569 4.88 22.27 8.40
N GLY A 570 4.09 22.99 9.20
CA GLY A 570 4.11 24.46 9.26
C GLY A 570 3.19 25.17 8.26
N TRP A 571 2.56 24.44 7.32
CA TRP A 571 1.81 25.04 6.21
C TRP A 571 0.36 24.55 6.14
N HIS A 572 -0.56 25.47 5.88
CA HIS A 572 -1.88 25.15 5.37
C HIS A 572 -1.87 25.26 3.84
N THR A 573 -2.24 24.19 3.12
CA THR A 573 -2.17 24.14 1.65
C THR A 573 -3.55 24.03 1.03
N ILE A 574 -3.84 24.91 0.08
CA ILE A 574 -5.09 24.94 -0.70
C ILE A 574 -4.76 24.67 -2.15
N GLN A 575 -5.41 23.67 -2.72
CA GLN A 575 -5.30 23.35 -4.15
C GLN A 575 -6.61 23.70 -4.84
N PHE A 576 -6.53 24.55 -5.85
CA PHE A 576 -7.69 25.00 -6.61
C PHE A 576 -7.56 24.58 -8.08
N ALA A 577 -8.64 24.04 -8.63
CA ALA A 577 -8.74 23.62 -10.02
C ALA A 577 -10.08 24.06 -10.60
N GLY A 578 -10.12 25.27 -11.16
CA GLY A 578 -11.31 25.88 -11.71
C GLY A 578 -11.48 25.66 -13.23
N GLY A 579 -12.72 25.78 -13.70
CA GLY A 579 -13.04 25.83 -15.13
C GLY A 579 -12.59 27.14 -15.80
N LYS A 580 -12.92 27.31 -17.08
CA LYS A 580 -12.48 28.47 -17.89
C LYS A 580 -12.90 29.84 -17.33
N ASN A 581 -14.02 29.89 -16.61
CA ASN A 581 -14.59 31.11 -16.05
C ASN A 581 -14.30 31.27 -14.55
N ALA A 582 -13.39 30.47 -14.00
CA ALA A 582 -13.03 30.58 -12.59
C ALA A 582 -12.33 31.93 -12.33
N PRO A 583 -12.56 32.54 -11.15
CA PRO A 583 -11.91 33.79 -10.79
C PRO A 583 -10.40 33.61 -10.74
N THR A 584 -9.67 34.53 -11.37
CA THR A 584 -8.20 34.60 -11.33
C THR A 584 -7.70 35.70 -10.40
N LYS A 585 -8.62 36.46 -9.80
CA LYS A 585 -8.33 37.50 -8.82
C LYS A 585 -9.14 37.25 -7.56
N PHE A 586 -8.49 37.31 -6.42
CA PHE A 586 -9.12 37.13 -5.12
C PHE A 586 -8.32 37.86 -4.05
N GLN A 587 -8.99 38.14 -2.93
CA GLN A 587 -8.40 38.78 -1.77
C GLN A 587 -8.14 37.73 -0.70
N LEU A 588 -6.92 37.71 -0.18
CA LEU A 588 -6.47 36.86 0.92
C LEU A 588 -6.27 37.74 2.15
N THR A 589 -7.07 37.53 3.19
CA THR A 589 -6.90 38.20 4.48
C THR A 589 -6.24 37.24 5.45
N LEU A 590 -5.09 37.63 5.99
CA LEU A 590 -4.28 36.86 6.93
C LEU A 590 -4.41 37.48 8.33
N VAL A 591 -4.67 36.65 9.33
CA VAL A 591 -4.73 37.04 10.75
C VAL A 591 -3.49 36.50 11.45
N TRP A 592 -2.63 37.40 11.92
CA TRP A 592 -1.35 37.02 12.53
C TRP A 592 -1.54 36.42 13.91
N SER A 593 -0.61 35.53 14.27
CA SER A 593 -0.54 34.95 15.60
C SER A 593 -0.11 35.98 16.64
N SER A 594 -0.72 35.89 17.83
CA SER A 594 -0.32 36.69 19.00
C SER A 594 1.13 36.42 19.45
N ASN A 595 1.67 35.24 19.13
CA ASN A 595 3.05 34.83 19.41
C ASN A 595 4.01 35.04 18.23
N ALA A 596 3.57 35.65 17.14
CA ALA A 596 4.42 35.92 15.98
C ALA A 596 5.64 36.73 16.41
N THR A 597 6.81 36.12 16.38
CA THR A 597 8.07 36.80 16.71
C THR A 597 8.29 37.91 15.69
N GLN A 598 8.32 39.16 16.13
CA GLN A 598 9.02 40.19 15.36
C GLN A 598 10.44 39.67 15.14
N ALA A 599 10.75 39.26 13.90
CA ALA A 599 12.02 38.65 13.57
C ALA A 599 13.16 39.56 14.07
N SER A 600 13.98 39.01 14.97
CA SER A 600 15.20 39.68 15.42
C SER A 600 16.11 39.88 14.20
N PRO A 601 16.79 41.03 14.04
CA PRO A 601 17.70 41.29 12.92
C PRO A 601 18.84 40.27 12.77
N LYS A 602 19.01 39.32 13.71
CA LYS A 602 20.00 38.24 13.65
C LYS A 602 19.59 37.02 12.81
N GLU A 603 18.31 36.85 12.46
CA GLU A 603 17.85 35.75 11.58
C GLU A 603 17.89 36.10 10.09
N ALA A 604 18.22 37.35 9.75
CA ALA A 604 18.38 37.85 8.38
C ALA A 604 19.60 37.27 7.61
N ASN A 605 20.37 36.37 8.22
CA ASN A 605 21.54 35.71 7.62
C ASN A 605 21.28 34.27 7.12
N ALA A 606 20.03 33.80 7.12
CA ALA A 606 19.68 32.57 6.41
C ALA A 606 19.66 32.81 4.89
N GLU A 607 20.12 31.84 4.08
CA GLU A 607 20.22 31.96 2.61
C GLU A 607 18.88 32.23 1.91
N ASP A 608 17.74 31.90 2.53
CA ASP A 608 16.40 32.20 2.03
C ASP A 608 15.55 32.83 3.17
N PRO A 609 14.93 34.02 2.97
CA PRO A 609 14.13 34.69 4.01
C PRO A 609 12.86 33.89 4.33
N PRO A 610 12.32 33.99 5.56
CA PRO A 610 11.08 33.32 5.91
C PRO A 610 9.94 33.82 5.02
N LEU A 611 9.17 32.89 4.47
CA LEU A 611 8.04 33.17 3.58
C LEU A 611 6.72 33.09 4.34
N LEU A 612 5.83 34.05 4.09
CA LEU A 612 4.48 34.09 4.65
C LEU A 612 3.50 33.29 3.79
N VAL A 613 3.59 33.50 2.48
CA VAL A 613 2.72 32.86 1.49
C VAL A 613 3.55 32.35 0.33
N LYS A 614 3.24 31.14 -0.15
CA LYS A 614 3.78 30.58 -1.39
C LYS A 614 2.63 30.34 -2.35
N LEU A 615 2.83 30.65 -3.63
CA LEU A 615 1.84 30.46 -4.68
C LEU A 615 2.50 29.81 -5.89
N ARG A 616 1.92 28.69 -6.33
CA ARG A 616 2.16 28.09 -7.63
C ARG A 616 0.94 28.30 -8.51
N THR A 617 1.12 28.84 -9.71
CA THR A 617 0.09 28.86 -10.74
C THR A 617 0.51 27.99 -11.92
N ASP A 618 -0.44 27.26 -12.49
CA ASP A 618 -0.18 26.33 -13.59
C ASP A 618 -0.91 26.78 -14.85
N VAL A 619 -0.22 26.79 -15.99
CA VAL A 619 -0.75 27.23 -17.29
C VAL A 619 -0.73 26.08 -18.28
N ASN A 620 -1.85 25.83 -18.94
CA ASN A 620 -2.00 24.78 -19.94
C ASN A 620 -1.33 25.14 -21.27
N ARG A 621 0.00 25.23 -21.26
CA ARG A 621 0.83 25.51 -22.44
C ARG A 621 2.14 24.75 -22.31
N ALA A 622 2.53 24.05 -23.38
CA ALA A 622 3.88 23.53 -23.51
C ALA A 622 4.76 24.61 -24.12
N THR A 623 5.91 24.89 -23.51
CA THR A 623 6.92 25.78 -24.11
C THR A 623 7.77 24.99 -25.09
N PRO A 624 8.46 25.64 -26.06
CA PRO A 624 9.25 24.92 -27.06
C PRO A 624 10.26 23.92 -26.48
N MET A 625 10.87 24.27 -25.35
CA MET A 625 11.79 23.40 -24.62
C MET A 625 11.08 22.17 -24.02
N VAL A 626 9.90 22.35 -23.44
CA VAL A 626 9.10 21.23 -22.91
C VAL A 626 8.66 20.32 -24.04
N GLU A 627 8.17 20.86 -25.16
CA GLU A 627 7.77 20.08 -26.34
C GLU A 627 8.95 19.21 -26.81
N THR A 628 10.13 19.81 -26.95
CA THR A 628 11.36 19.10 -27.32
C THR A 628 11.69 17.96 -26.35
N VAL A 629 11.59 18.20 -25.04
CA VAL A 629 11.85 17.17 -24.02
C VAL A 629 10.81 16.05 -24.11
N LEU A 630 9.53 16.40 -24.25
CA LEU A 630 8.43 15.43 -24.33
C LEU A 630 8.53 14.56 -25.58
N GLU A 631 8.95 15.11 -26.73
CA GLU A 631 9.16 14.37 -27.98
C GLU A 631 10.34 13.38 -27.89
N LYS A 632 11.38 13.75 -27.14
CA LYS A 632 12.60 12.94 -26.98
C LYS A 632 12.54 11.95 -25.81
N LEU A 633 11.51 12.01 -24.97
CA LEU A 633 11.37 11.07 -23.87
C LEU A 633 11.17 9.64 -24.42
N PRO A 634 11.75 8.62 -23.78
CA PRO A 634 11.53 7.23 -24.18
C PRO A 634 10.04 6.87 -24.16
N ARG A 635 9.57 6.04 -25.09
CA ARG A 635 8.14 5.69 -25.20
C ARG A 635 7.55 4.99 -23.97
N TRP A 636 8.39 4.32 -23.19
CA TRP A 636 8.00 3.71 -21.92
C TRP A 636 7.91 4.72 -20.76
N CYS A 637 8.14 6.02 -21.02
CA CYS A 637 7.83 7.11 -20.11
C CYS A 637 6.45 7.71 -20.43
N ALA A 638 5.67 8.01 -19.41
CA ALA A 638 4.44 8.78 -19.54
C ALA A 638 4.60 10.14 -18.85
N ALA A 639 4.35 11.20 -19.62
CA ALA A 639 4.23 12.54 -19.07
C ALA A 639 2.98 12.60 -18.18
N PHE A 640 3.16 13.08 -16.95
CA PHE A 640 2.20 13.17 -15.85
C PHE A 640 2.09 11.91 -14.98
N GLY A 641 2.66 12.01 -13.77
CA GLY A 641 2.39 11.11 -12.65
C GLY A 641 1.44 11.73 -11.62
N LYS A 642 1.48 11.27 -10.37
CA LYS A 642 0.77 11.89 -9.23
C LYS A 642 1.31 13.30 -8.94
N SER A 643 0.96 14.28 -9.78
CA SER A 643 1.30 15.70 -9.66
C SER A 643 0.06 16.51 -9.29
N THR A 644 0.26 17.65 -8.63
CA THR A 644 -0.81 18.61 -8.30
C THR A 644 -1.43 19.27 -9.56
N SER A 645 -0.73 19.20 -10.69
CA SER A 645 -1.20 19.73 -11.97
C SER A 645 -0.70 18.89 -13.15
N PRO A 646 -1.55 18.64 -14.17
CA PRO A 646 -1.15 18.02 -15.43
C PRO A 646 -0.49 19.00 -16.42
N TYR A 647 -0.45 20.28 -16.09
CA TYR A 647 0.13 21.29 -16.96
C TYR A 647 1.65 21.37 -16.82
N THR A 648 2.27 21.81 -17.90
CA THR A 648 3.72 21.74 -18.09
C THR A 648 4.44 23.09 -17.93
N LEU A 649 3.71 24.16 -17.64
CA LEU A 649 4.27 25.48 -17.32
C LEU A 649 3.75 25.91 -15.95
N ALA A 650 4.66 26.21 -15.03
CA ALA A 650 4.36 26.63 -13.68
C ALA A 650 5.13 27.91 -13.33
N PHE A 651 4.43 28.85 -12.69
CA PHE A 651 5.04 30.03 -12.08
C PHE A 651 5.04 29.86 -10.57
N LEU A 652 6.18 30.11 -9.94
CA LEU A 652 6.35 30.10 -8.49
C LEU A 652 6.60 31.52 -8.01
N THR A 653 5.76 32.01 -7.11
CA THR A 653 5.89 33.31 -6.47
C THR A 653 5.65 33.18 -4.96
N ALA A 654 6.15 34.13 -4.19
CA ALA A 654 6.01 34.11 -2.73
C ALA A 654 5.92 35.53 -2.17
N LEU A 655 5.37 35.62 -0.96
CA LEU A 655 5.37 36.83 -0.15
C LEU A 655 6.25 36.56 1.09
N PRO A 656 7.30 37.36 1.36
CA PRO A 656 8.12 37.21 2.56
C PRO A 656 7.33 37.59 3.83
N VAL A 657 7.80 37.13 4.99
CA VAL A 657 7.24 37.52 6.31
C VAL A 657 7.52 39.00 6.62
N ASN A 658 8.66 39.52 6.16
CA ASN A 658 8.99 40.93 6.29
C ASN A 658 8.31 41.72 5.16
N ILE A 659 7.16 42.29 5.48
CA ILE A 659 6.24 43.00 4.56
C ILE A 659 6.41 44.50 4.68
#